data_AF-A0A9W8AKR2-F1
#
_entry.id   AF-A0A9W8AKR2-F1
#
_cell.length_a   1.000
_cell.length_b   1.000
_cell.length_c   1.000
_cell.angle_alpha   90.00
_cell.angle_beta   90.00
_cell.angle_gamma   90.00
#
_symmetry.space_group_name_H-M   'P 1'
#
loop_
_entity.id
_entity.type
_entity.pdbx_description
1 polymer ?
#
loop_
_entity_poly.entity_id
_entity_poly.type
_entity_poly.pdbx_seq_one_letter_code
_entity_poly.pdbx_strand_id
1 'polypeptide(L)'
;MKTNFKFSNLCGSVYKAGNIVFTPDGNSIASPVGNRISIFDLVNNRAETLPTQSAHDIEAMAISPNGLFIVAIDRGGMVNVINTVRKITIAKFGIQAGSTTMAFSPDSRLFAISSGSVVYVYSTPNLDRQRSKLETFAVTGPAKDDISHISWTSDSRGLLVSSRDRLVRLHVLPAKIQPRTYMQSYSLGGHQEAVVAAWLGPDDRYLYTVTRNRAFVVRRCVKPDTEDEMTASEFLTSEGQGLWEIVSQKALAKAQGGVTCAAFHAASQLLVLGFGNGSFGIWQMPDATPIHLLSVGSHPITTLTLNPTGEWIGVGSAALGQLLVWEWQSESYVLKQQGHSHDMSAVAYSPDGQYVATGDGQGRIKVWNTGSGYCFVTFTDHKGAIEALTFTKNGQVVVSASLDGTVRAFDLIRYRNFRTLVSPTPTQFGALAVDPSGEIVTASAKEDFTIFSWSLQTGKLLDTLAAHQAPVSQLAFHPEGNILASASWDKTVRLWYLLDRDRKVRCFEHSREVLSVAFRPDGEQLACSTLDGQINFWNVEYGTQTGSIEGRRDLVAGKAVDDLTSINNQHKTQAFTRIAYSADGTAILGGGRSNHICLYDTDTYILIRRFRITENLDYQGVKLRANYRQQSDGGPLALIDDQSDEEVDLHGLRVNRTSLPGVRKGDLSQRTTQPEIRTTDLAFSPTGRAWAAVCTDGLLLYSLDEAWIFDPFDLDTTVTPAAALAALRDTDYLMALIMALRLNEATLIAKIYDAIPSAHVPVLVPGFPGPYVGHMLNFIATQAERSPHLEFHLLWVAQLMKHHGDFIRRQSNRLQPTLRNIQKVLSRMQVELAKVCTENVHTIRYLKSLSRRTLEDAEKEGSEEEDEEESDDSEEDVDEESSHMSVDNEEEEEDLAVKASRSHTTAKA
;
A
#
# COMPACT_ATOMS: atom_id res chain seq x y z
N MET A 1 9.28 17.82 -19.42
CA MET A 1 8.69 17.28 -18.17
C MET A 1 9.71 17.38 -17.04
N LYS A 2 9.30 17.64 -15.79
CA LYS A 2 10.22 17.52 -14.64
C LYS A 2 10.51 16.05 -14.36
N THR A 3 11.77 15.69 -14.12
CA THR A 3 12.23 14.29 -14.02
C THR A 3 12.71 13.92 -12.60
N ASN A 4 12.53 14.82 -11.63
CA ASN A 4 12.98 14.61 -10.26
C ASN A 4 11.98 13.78 -9.43
N PHE A 5 11.80 12.53 -9.81
CA PHE A 5 10.98 11.59 -9.05
C PHE A 5 11.67 11.18 -7.74
N LYS A 6 10.90 11.16 -6.65
CA LYS A 6 11.29 10.68 -5.33
C LYS A 6 10.38 9.52 -4.94
N PHE A 7 10.90 8.66 -4.08
CA PHE A 7 10.11 7.58 -3.52
C PHE A 7 8.97 8.20 -2.69
N SER A 8 7.74 7.81 -3.00
CA SER A 8 6.54 8.37 -2.39
C SER A 8 5.89 7.38 -1.43
N ASN A 9 5.68 6.14 -1.88
CA ASN A 9 4.99 5.13 -1.09
C ASN A 9 5.35 3.72 -1.58
N LEU A 10 5.21 2.73 -0.69
CA LEU A 10 5.25 1.32 -1.04
C LEU A 10 3.85 0.74 -0.81
N CYS A 11 3.13 0.49 -1.89
CA CYS A 11 1.84 -0.18 -1.88
C CYS A 11 2.02 -1.67 -2.19
N GLY A 12 0.95 -2.46 -2.17
CA GLY A 12 1.02 -3.88 -2.54
C GLY A 12 1.50 -4.82 -1.42
N SER A 13 2.21 -4.29 -0.42
CA SER A 13 2.63 -5.00 0.78
C SER A 13 2.28 -4.17 2.01
N VAL A 14 1.64 -4.81 3.00
CA VAL A 14 1.06 -4.11 4.16
C VAL A 14 1.80 -4.49 5.44
N TYR A 15 2.24 -5.74 5.52
CA TYR A 15 3.03 -6.29 6.62
C TYR A 15 3.82 -7.48 6.07
N LYS A 16 5.09 -7.61 6.46
CA LYS A 16 5.95 -8.72 5.99
C LYS A 16 6.54 -9.53 7.12
N ALA A 17 7.21 -8.88 8.08
CA ALA A 17 7.83 -9.54 9.23
C ALA A 17 8.11 -8.53 10.34
N GLY A 18 8.23 -8.98 11.58
CA GLY A 18 8.56 -8.17 12.75
C GLY A 18 7.36 -7.77 13.59
N ASN A 19 7.53 -6.92 14.59
CA ASN A 19 6.40 -6.45 15.40
C ASN A 19 5.70 -5.22 14.79
N ILE A 20 4.47 -4.98 15.24
CA ILE A 20 3.66 -3.81 14.86
C ILE A 20 3.47 -2.95 16.11
N VAL A 21 3.43 -1.63 15.95
CA VAL A 21 3.31 -0.69 17.08
C VAL A 21 2.31 0.42 16.76
N PHE A 22 1.44 0.76 17.72
CA PHE A 22 0.60 1.95 17.64
C PHE A 22 1.38 3.21 17.97
N THR A 23 1.01 4.31 17.33
CA THR A 23 1.43 5.64 17.76
C THR A 23 0.86 5.97 19.14
N PRO A 24 1.53 6.81 19.94
CA PRO A 24 1.04 7.18 21.27
C PRO A 24 -0.34 7.85 21.26
N ASP A 25 -0.70 8.52 20.17
CA ASP A 25 -2.01 9.14 19.98
C ASP A 25 -3.12 8.11 19.69
N GLY A 26 -2.76 6.84 19.43
CA GLY A 26 -3.69 5.74 19.10
C GLY A 26 -4.24 5.75 17.67
N ASN A 27 -4.13 6.88 16.95
CA ASN A 27 -4.75 7.07 15.64
C ASN A 27 -4.03 6.35 14.49
N SER A 28 -2.72 6.14 14.61
CA SER A 28 -1.92 5.52 13.56
C SER A 28 -1.26 4.23 14.03
N ILE A 29 -1.10 3.28 13.12
CA ILE A 29 -0.36 2.02 13.34
C ILE A 29 0.84 1.94 12.39
N ALA A 30 2.01 1.66 12.94
CA ALA A 30 3.25 1.54 12.18
C ALA A 30 3.59 0.07 11.99
N SER A 31 3.72 -0.36 10.73
CA SER A 31 4.04 -1.72 10.35
C SER A 31 5.37 -1.81 9.58
N PRO A 32 6.14 -2.87 9.79
CA PRO A 32 7.30 -3.19 8.98
C PRO A 32 6.88 -3.85 7.65
N VAL A 33 7.32 -3.26 6.56
CA VAL A 33 7.10 -3.71 5.18
C VAL A 33 8.47 -4.02 4.56
N GLY A 34 9.01 -5.19 4.92
CA GLY A 34 10.38 -5.58 4.57
C GLY A 34 11.41 -4.74 5.28
N ASN A 35 12.21 -4.00 4.52
CA ASN A 35 13.27 -3.12 5.05
C ASN A 35 12.80 -1.66 5.24
N ARG A 36 11.50 -1.40 5.16
CA ARG A 36 10.86 -0.09 5.35
C ARG A 36 9.76 -0.17 6.39
N ILE A 37 9.31 1.00 6.85
CA ILE A 37 8.22 1.13 7.81
C ILE A 37 7.11 1.93 7.14
N SER A 38 5.90 1.37 7.13
CA SER A 38 4.69 2.05 6.70
C SER A 38 3.86 2.47 7.91
N ILE A 39 3.41 3.72 7.91
CA ILE A 39 2.53 4.29 8.92
C ILE A 39 1.14 4.39 8.30
N PHE A 40 0.17 3.73 8.93
CA PHE A 40 -1.23 3.74 8.54
C PHE A 40 -2.01 4.61 9.51
N ASP A 41 -2.44 5.78 9.04
CA ASP A 41 -3.37 6.66 9.74
C ASP A 41 -4.79 6.12 9.55
N LEU A 42 -5.34 5.59 10.64
CA LEU A 42 -6.64 4.92 10.68
C LEU A 42 -7.81 5.92 10.68
N VAL A 43 -7.55 7.16 11.09
CA VAL A 43 -8.59 8.22 11.15
C VAL A 43 -8.76 8.87 9.80
N ASN A 44 -7.66 9.26 9.15
CA ASN A 44 -7.71 9.91 7.84
C ASN A 44 -7.72 8.91 6.66
N ASN A 45 -7.67 7.61 6.96
CA ASN A 45 -7.52 6.54 5.99
C ASN A 45 -6.36 6.78 5.01
N ARG A 46 -5.14 6.98 5.54
CA ARG A 46 -3.94 7.21 4.71
C ARG A 46 -2.78 6.32 5.13
N ALA A 47 -2.10 5.76 4.15
CA ALA A 47 -0.88 4.98 4.32
C ALA A 47 0.31 5.76 3.76
N GLU A 48 1.37 5.86 4.55
CA GLU A 48 2.63 6.46 4.12
C GLU A 48 3.82 5.60 4.51
N THR A 49 4.67 5.25 3.54
CA THR A 49 5.94 4.58 3.80
C THR A 49 7.06 5.59 4.03
N LEU A 50 7.81 5.41 5.12
CA LEU A 50 8.99 6.22 5.40
C LEU A 50 10.05 6.05 4.28
N PRO A 51 10.75 7.13 3.89
CA PRO A 51 11.74 7.07 2.82
C PRO A 51 13.00 6.30 3.21
N THR A 52 13.19 6.06 4.51
CA THR A 52 14.35 5.37 5.10
C THR A 52 14.31 3.87 4.83
N GLN A 53 15.47 3.29 4.55
CA GLN A 53 15.65 1.85 4.33
C GLN A 53 16.72 1.27 5.26
N SER A 54 16.48 0.04 5.72
CA SER A 54 17.48 -0.84 6.34
C SER A 54 18.12 -1.77 5.29
N ALA A 55 19.23 -2.40 5.68
CA ALA A 55 19.94 -3.31 4.81
C ALA A 55 19.30 -4.71 4.79
N HIS A 56 18.56 -5.08 5.83
CA HIS A 56 17.81 -6.33 5.93
C HIS A 56 16.34 -6.05 6.32
N ASP A 57 15.48 -7.06 6.26
CA ASP A 57 14.11 -6.97 6.77
C ASP A 57 14.11 -6.56 8.27
N ILE A 58 13.14 -5.73 8.65
CA ILE A 58 12.99 -5.24 10.02
C ILE A 58 12.44 -6.37 10.90
N GLU A 59 13.08 -6.60 12.04
CA GLU A 59 12.69 -7.64 13.01
C GLU A 59 11.91 -7.03 14.18
N ALA A 60 12.40 -5.91 14.72
CA ALA A 60 11.80 -5.25 15.86
C ALA A 60 11.77 -3.73 15.68
N MET A 61 10.69 -3.11 16.10
CA MET A 61 10.48 -1.67 16.13
C MET A 61 9.79 -1.24 17.41
N ALA A 62 10.08 -0.03 17.87
CA ALA A 62 9.36 0.60 18.96
C ALA A 62 9.28 2.10 18.73
N ILE A 63 8.22 2.70 19.27
CA ILE A 63 7.96 4.13 19.19
C ILE A 63 8.14 4.71 20.58
N SER A 64 8.78 5.88 20.66
CA SER A 64 8.87 6.60 21.93
C SER A 64 7.48 7.04 22.39
N PRO A 65 7.16 6.99 23.69
CA PRO A 65 5.87 7.46 24.20
C PRO A 65 5.51 8.92 23.87
N ASN A 66 6.50 9.78 23.60
CA ASN A 66 6.29 11.13 23.09
C ASN A 66 6.04 11.24 21.57
N GLY A 67 6.09 10.11 20.84
CA GLY A 67 5.81 10.01 19.41
C GLY A 67 6.91 10.54 18.49
N LEU A 68 8.03 11.07 19.02
CA LEU A 68 9.06 11.74 18.21
C LEU A 68 10.03 10.80 17.50
N PHE A 69 10.29 9.63 18.07
CA PHE A 69 11.29 8.69 17.56
C PHE A 69 10.70 7.31 17.33
N ILE A 70 11.08 6.73 16.20
CA ILE A 70 10.95 5.29 15.94
C ILE A 70 12.35 4.71 15.96
N VAL A 71 12.56 3.67 16.75
CA VAL A 71 13.78 2.86 16.67
C VAL A 71 13.39 1.55 16.01
N ALA A 72 14.14 1.16 14.99
CA ALA A 72 13.92 -0.08 14.24
C ALA A 72 15.23 -0.84 14.08
N ILE A 73 15.17 -2.15 14.24
CA ILE A 73 16.30 -3.07 14.19
C ILE A 73 16.07 -4.01 13.02
N ASP A 74 17.06 -4.13 12.15
CA ASP A 74 17.04 -5.12 11.09
C ASP A 74 17.62 -6.48 11.54
N ARG A 75 17.31 -7.55 10.81
CA ARG A 75 17.85 -8.90 11.09
C ARG A 75 19.37 -8.97 11.09
N GLY A 76 20.04 -8.00 10.45
CA GLY A 76 21.50 -7.87 10.45
C GLY A 76 22.05 -7.26 11.75
N GLY A 77 21.20 -6.85 12.69
CA GLY A 77 21.57 -6.19 13.93
C GLY A 77 21.82 -4.68 13.81
N MET A 78 21.51 -4.06 12.67
CA MET A 78 21.62 -2.61 12.51
C MET A 78 20.39 -1.92 13.08
N VAL A 79 20.64 -1.03 14.05
CA VAL A 79 19.64 -0.17 14.67
C VAL A 79 19.58 1.15 13.94
N ASN A 80 18.39 1.53 13.49
CA ASN A 80 18.07 2.80 12.87
C ASN A 80 17.18 3.62 13.81
N VAL A 81 17.64 4.80 14.20
CA VAL A 81 16.84 5.77 14.98
C VAL A 81 16.28 6.81 14.02
N ILE A 82 14.97 6.87 13.90
CA ILE A 82 14.23 7.64 12.89
C ILE A 82 13.39 8.70 13.60
N ASN A 83 13.44 9.93 13.11
CA ASN A 83 12.53 11.00 13.52
C ASN A 83 11.19 10.82 12.79
N THR A 84 10.08 10.69 13.51
CA THR A 84 8.74 10.52 12.92
C THR A 84 8.26 11.77 12.18
N VAL A 85 8.45 12.95 12.79
CA VAL A 85 7.97 14.23 12.27
C VAL A 85 8.74 14.64 11.01
N ARG A 86 10.07 14.50 11.04
CA ARG A 86 10.95 14.86 9.91
C ARG A 86 11.15 13.73 8.90
N LYS A 87 10.77 12.50 9.24
CA LYS A 87 10.89 11.28 8.39
C LYS A 87 12.33 11.00 7.93
N ILE A 88 13.31 11.32 8.78
CA ILE A 88 14.75 11.13 8.52
C ILE A 88 15.38 10.20 9.56
N THR A 89 16.37 9.42 9.14
CA THR A 89 17.23 8.68 10.07
C THR A 89 18.24 9.63 10.72
N ILE A 90 18.25 9.66 12.05
CA ILE A 90 19.18 10.49 12.85
C ILE A 90 20.47 9.73 13.11
N ALA A 91 20.37 8.47 13.51
CA ALA A 91 21.51 7.65 13.90
C ALA A 91 21.36 6.22 13.38
N LYS A 92 22.50 5.62 13.00
CA LYS A 92 22.63 4.21 12.64
C LYS A 92 23.80 3.59 13.39
N PHE A 93 23.59 2.45 14.05
CA PHE A 93 24.67 1.72 14.70
C PHE A 93 24.37 0.22 14.72
N GLY A 94 25.42 -0.60 14.76
CA GLY A 94 25.28 -2.06 14.74
C GLY A 94 25.35 -2.67 16.14
N ILE A 95 24.53 -3.68 16.36
CA ILE A 95 24.55 -4.62 17.48
C ILE A 95 24.77 -6.03 16.89
N GLN A 96 25.21 -6.98 17.70
CA GLN A 96 25.31 -8.37 17.28
C GLN A 96 23.92 -8.90 16.89
N ALA A 97 23.84 -9.51 15.70
CA ALA A 97 22.61 -10.15 15.23
C ALA A 97 22.21 -11.32 16.16
N GLY A 98 20.92 -11.42 16.44
CA GLY A 98 20.31 -12.40 17.33
C GLY A 98 18.84 -12.06 17.54
N SER A 99 18.09 -12.84 18.32
CA SER A 99 16.68 -12.54 18.58
C SER A 99 16.52 -11.18 19.24
N THR A 100 15.82 -10.26 18.56
CA THR A 100 15.70 -8.88 19.03
C THR A 100 14.28 -8.54 19.47
N THR A 101 14.21 -7.92 20.64
CA THR A 101 13.01 -7.33 21.23
C THR A 101 13.39 -5.99 21.80
N MET A 102 12.42 -5.10 21.91
CA MET A 102 12.68 -3.71 22.23
C MET A 102 11.49 -3.10 22.95
N ALA A 103 11.78 -2.21 23.89
CA ALA A 103 10.78 -1.38 24.54
C ALA A 103 11.39 -0.04 24.95
N PHE A 104 10.62 1.04 24.80
CA PHE A 104 10.97 2.35 25.36
C PHE A 104 10.57 2.44 26.82
N SER A 105 11.32 3.21 27.60
CA SER A 105 10.89 3.58 28.94
C SER A 105 9.64 4.48 28.87
N PRO A 106 8.70 4.36 29.82
CA PRO A 106 7.52 5.23 29.91
C PRO A 106 7.84 6.73 29.87
N ASP A 107 8.98 7.15 30.42
CA ASP A 107 9.45 8.54 30.41
C ASP A 107 10.09 9.01 29.09
N SER A 108 10.20 8.14 28.08
CA SER A 108 10.87 8.37 26.78
C SER A 108 12.36 8.75 26.85
N ARG A 109 13.03 8.60 28.00
CA ARG A 109 14.46 8.95 28.16
C ARG A 109 15.40 7.80 27.81
N LEU A 110 14.92 6.58 27.94
CA LEU A 110 15.70 5.37 27.73
C LEU A 110 14.96 4.44 26.76
N PHE A 111 15.73 3.55 26.13
CA PHE A 111 15.17 2.42 25.40
C PHE A 111 16.06 1.19 25.60
N ALA A 112 15.43 0.03 25.71
CA ALA A 112 16.08 -1.26 25.91
C ALA A 112 16.00 -2.07 24.62
N ILE A 113 17.09 -2.74 24.27
CA ILE A 113 17.21 -3.61 23.10
C ILE A 113 17.83 -4.93 23.53
N SER A 114 17.21 -6.06 23.22
CA SER A 114 17.86 -7.38 23.32
C SER A 114 18.71 -7.70 22.10
N SER A 115 19.79 -8.44 22.34
CA SER A 115 20.62 -9.07 21.32
C SER A 115 20.94 -10.47 21.83
N GLY A 116 20.14 -11.45 21.36
CA GLY A 116 20.19 -12.83 21.86
C GLY A 116 19.90 -12.88 23.36
N SER A 117 20.90 -13.20 24.17
CA SER A 117 20.79 -13.37 25.61
C SER A 117 21.07 -12.11 26.46
N VAL A 118 21.49 -11.00 25.86
CA VAL A 118 21.86 -9.76 26.57
C VAL A 118 20.90 -8.62 26.22
N VAL A 119 20.56 -7.78 27.21
CA VAL A 119 19.84 -6.52 27.00
C VAL A 119 20.79 -5.33 27.16
N TYR A 120 20.75 -4.42 26.18
CA TYR A 120 21.42 -3.14 26.19
C TYR A 120 20.40 -2.02 26.41
N VAL A 121 20.67 -1.13 27.36
CA VAL A 121 19.87 0.08 27.59
C VAL A 121 20.62 1.30 27.11
N TYR A 122 19.97 2.11 26.28
CA TYR A 122 20.50 3.31 25.65
C TYR A 122 19.71 4.54 26.08
N SER A 123 20.37 5.70 26.08
CA SER A 123 19.68 6.99 26.22
C SER A 123 19.09 7.44 24.89
N THR A 124 17.87 7.98 24.90
CA THR A 124 17.27 8.59 23.71
C THR A 124 18.04 9.85 23.29
N PRO A 125 18.22 10.10 21.97
CA PRO A 125 18.93 11.26 21.50
C PRO A 125 18.09 12.54 21.67
N ASN A 126 18.73 13.63 22.08
CA ASN A 126 18.10 14.96 22.08
C ASN A 126 18.12 15.57 20.67
N LEU A 127 17.05 16.28 20.28
CA LEU A 127 16.91 16.92 18.97
C LEU A 127 18.07 17.90 18.66
N ASP A 128 18.65 18.53 19.68
CA ASP A 128 19.65 19.59 19.54
C ASP A 128 21.10 19.08 19.48
N ARG A 129 21.35 17.78 19.72
CA ARG A 129 22.73 17.26 19.83
C ARG A 129 23.19 16.52 18.57
N GLN A 130 24.22 17.08 17.92
CA GLN A 130 25.05 16.47 16.88
C GLN A 130 25.93 15.28 17.37
N ARG A 131 25.58 14.61 18.48
CA ARG A 131 26.34 13.43 18.91
C ARG A 131 25.88 12.23 18.08
N SER A 132 26.71 11.84 17.12
CA SER A 132 26.53 10.65 16.28
C SER A 132 26.62 9.31 17.04
N LYS A 133 27.04 9.34 18.31
CA LYS A 133 27.24 8.14 19.14
C LYS A 133 26.23 8.13 20.29
N LEU A 134 25.28 7.21 20.24
CA LEU A 134 24.39 6.90 21.36
C LEU A 134 25.22 6.27 22.48
N GLU A 135 25.07 6.78 23.70
CA GLU A 135 25.77 6.27 24.87
C GLU A 135 24.98 5.08 25.44
N THR A 136 25.66 3.95 25.65
CA THR A 136 25.11 2.81 26.38
C THR A 136 24.99 3.19 27.85
N PHE A 137 23.78 3.21 28.38
CA PHE A 137 23.48 3.53 29.76
C PHE A 137 23.85 2.37 30.69
N ALA A 138 23.37 1.16 30.38
CA ALA A 138 23.62 -0.04 31.18
C ALA A 138 23.41 -1.33 30.36
N VAL A 139 23.92 -2.45 30.87
CA VAL A 139 23.85 -3.77 30.22
C VAL A 139 23.41 -4.81 31.24
N THR A 140 22.54 -5.73 30.86
CA THR A 140 22.18 -6.86 31.73
C THR A 140 23.25 -7.95 31.69
N GLY A 141 23.34 -8.79 32.72
CA GLY A 141 24.08 -10.04 32.61
C GLY A 141 23.46 -10.94 31.50
N PRO A 142 24.26 -11.78 30.83
CA PRO A 142 23.76 -12.70 29.81
C PRO A 142 22.82 -13.75 30.42
N ALA A 143 21.65 -13.91 29.82
CA ALA A 143 20.76 -15.04 30.08
C ALA A 143 21.35 -16.36 29.54
N LYS A 144 20.77 -17.49 29.93
CA LYS A 144 21.22 -18.81 29.45
C LYS A 144 20.77 -19.11 28.02
N ASP A 145 19.69 -18.46 27.59
CA ASP A 145 19.06 -18.60 26.30
C ASP A 145 18.53 -17.23 25.85
N ASP A 146 18.00 -17.17 24.63
CA ASP A 146 17.48 -15.97 24.00
C ASP A 146 16.38 -15.29 24.84
N ILE A 147 16.37 -13.96 24.77
CA ILE A 147 15.35 -13.11 25.38
C ILE A 147 14.10 -13.10 24.51
N SER A 148 12.94 -13.33 25.12
CA SER A 148 11.65 -13.41 24.42
C SER A 148 10.83 -12.13 24.48
N HIS A 149 10.93 -11.35 25.56
CA HIS A 149 10.18 -10.11 25.74
C HIS A 149 10.84 -9.20 26.78
N ILE A 150 10.65 -7.89 26.61
CA ILE A 150 11.11 -6.83 27.52
C ILE A 150 9.91 -5.96 27.90
N SER A 151 9.72 -5.71 29.20
CA SER A 151 8.75 -4.75 29.72
C SER A 151 9.42 -3.82 30.73
N TRP A 152 9.04 -2.55 30.74
CA TRP A 152 9.50 -1.59 31.75
C TRP A 152 8.57 -1.58 32.96
N THR A 153 9.09 -1.18 34.12
CA THR A 153 8.27 -0.78 35.27
C THR A 153 7.60 0.55 34.97
N SER A 154 6.45 0.82 35.61
CA SER A 154 5.69 2.06 35.38
C SER A 154 6.49 3.32 35.75
N ASP A 155 7.41 3.22 36.71
CA ASP A 155 8.31 4.28 37.16
C ASP A 155 9.62 4.40 36.36
N SER A 156 9.82 3.58 35.33
CA SER A 156 11.05 3.52 34.52
C SER A 156 12.34 3.21 35.30
N ARG A 157 12.27 2.68 36.53
CA ARG A 157 13.44 2.34 37.37
C ARG A 157 13.91 0.90 37.23
N GLY A 158 13.07 0.02 36.72
CA GLY A 158 13.36 -1.40 36.55
C GLY A 158 12.99 -1.91 35.16
N LEU A 159 13.59 -3.05 34.81
CA LEU A 159 13.35 -3.74 33.56
C LEU A 159 12.98 -5.20 33.83
N LEU A 160 11.85 -5.64 33.31
CA LEU A 160 11.42 -7.03 33.34
C LEU A 160 11.80 -7.70 32.03
N VAL A 161 12.52 -8.82 32.12
CA VAL A 161 13.06 -9.55 30.97
C VAL A 161 12.63 -11.01 31.07
N SER A 162 11.91 -11.51 30.06
CA SER A 162 11.62 -12.94 29.95
C SER A 162 12.58 -13.60 28.96
N SER A 163 12.96 -14.85 29.24
CA SER A 163 13.85 -15.63 28.37
C SER A 163 13.28 -17.02 28.09
N ARG A 164 13.74 -17.60 26.98
CA ARG A 164 13.44 -18.99 26.59
C ARG A 164 13.99 -20.02 27.59
N ASP A 165 14.90 -19.61 28.46
CA ASP A 165 15.42 -20.42 29.58
C ASP A 165 14.40 -20.68 30.72
N ARG A 166 13.13 -20.31 30.50
CA ARG A 166 11.97 -20.50 31.40
C ARG A 166 12.01 -19.62 32.65
N LEU A 167 12.87 -18.60 32.66
CA LEU A 167 12.97 -17.64 33.75
C LEU A 167 12.47 -16.27 33.34
N VAL A 168 11.94 -15.55 34.33
CA VAL A 168 11.67 -14.10 34.23
C VAL A 168 12.63 -13.40 35.18
N ARG A 169 13.32 -12.37 34.71
CA ARG A 169 14.29 -11.61 35.49
C ARG A 169 13.82 -10.18 35.66
N LEU A 170 13.84 -9.69 36.89
CA LEU A 170 13.61 -8.28 37.20
C LEU A 170 14.96 -7.61 37.45
N HIS A 171 15.31 -6.62 36.63
CA HIS A 171 16.56 -5.89 36.69
C HIS A 171 16.36 -4.49 37.28
N VAL A 172 17.26 -4.07 38.17
CA VAL A 172 17.30 -2.71 38.74
C VAL A 172 18.20 -1.83 37.88
N LEU A 173 17.75 -0.63 37.51
CA LEU A 173 18.61 0.34 36.83
C LEU A 173 19.54 1.05 37.82
N PRO A 174 20.81 1.26 37.46
CA PRO A 174 21.74 2.01 38.30
C PRO A 174 21.33 3.48 38.39
N ALA A 175 21.43 4.06 39.60
CA ALA A 175 21.06 5.46 39.87
C ALA A 175 21.97 6.51 39.19
N LYS A 176 23.15 6.11 38.69
CA LYS A 176 24.08 6.98 37.95
C LYS A 176 24.36 6.40 36.57
N ILE A 177 24.42 7.29 35.57
CA ILE A 177 24.88 6.96 34.22
C ILE A 177 26.36 6.58 34.31
N GLN A 178 26.66 5.30 34.24
CA GLN A 178 28.03 4.80 34.12
C GLN A 178 28.08 3.77 32.98
N PRO A 179 28.91 4.01 31.95
CA PRO A 179 28.96 3.13 30.80
C PRO A 179 29.38 1.72 31.22
N ARG A 180 28.64 0.71 30.75
CA ARG A 180 28.90 -0.73 30.99
C ARG A 180 28.76 -1.19 32.45
N THR A 181 27.87 -0.57 33.21
CA THR A 181 27.48 -1.10 34.52
C THR A 181 26.53 -2.29 34.33
N TYR A 182 26.84 -3.41 34.97
CA TYR A 182 25.94 -4.57 35.00
C TYR A 182 24.77 -4.31 35.96
N MET A 183 23.55 -4.55 35.48
CA MET A 183 22.35 -4.43 36.32
C MET A 183 22.24 -5.59 37.31
N GLN A 184 21.83 -5.29 38.54
CA GLN A 184 21.41 -6.31 39.49
C GLN A 184 20.12 -6.99 39.01
N SER A 185 20.02 -8.30 39.18
CA SER A 185 18.91 -9.11 38.63
C SER A 185 18.33 -10.07 39.66
N TYR A 186 17.01 -10.08 39.80
CA TYR A 186 16.26 -11.06 40.59
C TYR A 186 15.58 -12.04 39.63
N SER A 187 15.88 -13.33 39.78
CA SER A 187 15.35 -14.38 38.89
C SER A 187 14.11 -15.04 39.49
N LEU A 188 13.04 -15.12 38.70
CA LEU A 188 11.76 -15.69 39.05
C LEU A 188 11.55 -16.97 38.23
N GLY A 189 11.58 -18.11 38.92
CA GLY A 189 11.38 -19.45 38.34
C GLY A 189 9.98 -20.00 38.54
N GLY A 190 9.71 -21.19 37.99
CA GLY A 190 8.43 -21.91 38.15
C GLY A 190 7.68 -22.20 36.85
N HIS A 191 8.29 -21.96 35.68
CA HIS A 191 7.67 -22.24 34.38
C HIS A 191 8.12 -23.60 33.82
N GLN A 192 7.19 -24.35 33.23
CA GLN A 192 7.49 -25.65 32.62
C GLN A 192 8.03 -25.53 31.19
N GLU A 193 7.70 -24.44 30.49
CA GLU A 193 8.11 -24.17 29.11
C GLU A 193 8.60 -22.73 28.97
N ALA A 194 9.12 -22.37 27.80
CA ALA A 194 9.59 -21.03 27.48
C ALA A 194 8.49 -19.98 27.74
N VAL A 195 8.89 -18.89 28.41
CA VAL A 195 8.02 -17.75 28.67
C VAL A 195 7.96 -16.91 27.40
N VAL A 196 6.76 -16.67 26.89
CA VAL A 196 6.55 -15.83 25.70
C VAL A 196 6.68 -14.36 26.08
N ALA A 197 6.00 -13.95 27.16
CA ALA A 197 6.03 -12.59 27.63
C ALA A 197 5.65 -12.47 29.12
N ALA A 198 6.05 -11.36 29.72
CA ALA A 198 5.82 -11.02 31.11
C ALA A 198 5.54 -9.51 31.25
N TRP A 199 4.56 -9.17 32.10
CA TRP A 199 4.15 -7.78 32.34
C TRP A 199 3.79 -7.54 33.80
N LEU A 200 3.88 -6.28 34.22
CA LEU A 200 3.40 -5.82 35.51
C LEU A 200 1.95 -5.31 35.38
N GLY A 201 1.17 -5.48 36.45
CA GLY A 201 -0.16 -4.87 36.58
C GLY A 201 -0.09 -3.35 36.76
N PRO A 202 -1.24 -2.65 36.78
CA PRO A 202 -1.29 -1.18 36.81
C PRO A 202 -0.59 -0.54 38.02
N ASP A 203 -0.56 -1.23 39.17
CA ASP A 203 0.10 -0.76 40.39
C ASP A 203 1.50 -1.39 40.60
N ASP A 204 2.04 -2.10 39.61
CA ASP A 204 3.29 -2.87 39.71
C ASP A 204 3.33 -3.92 40.84
N ARG A 205 2.18 -4.28 41.44
CA ARG A 205 2.08 -5.30 42.52
C ARG A 205 1.99 -6.72 42.01
N TYR A 206 1.25 -6.90 40.91
CA TYR A 206 1.04 -8.19 40.27
C TYR A 206 1.96 -8.33 39.07
N LEU A 207 2.53 -9.52 38.91
CA LEU A 207 3.32 -9.91 37.76
C LEU A 207 2.59 -11.02 37.01
N TYR A 208 2.29 -10.76 35.74
CA TYR A 208 1.61 -11.68 34.85
C TYR A 208 2.62 -12.30 33.89
N THR A 209 2.56 -13.62 33.75
CA THR A 209 3.49 -14.37 32.89
C THR A 209 2.75 -15.39 32.06
N VAL A 210 3.07 -15.43 30.76
CA VAL A 210 2.45 -16.33 29.78
C VAL A 210 3.51 -17.25 29.19
N THR A 211 3.27 -18.55 29.23
CA THR A 211 4.13 -19.56 28.61
C THR A 211 3.53 -20.11 27.32
N ARG A 212 4.38 -20.73 26.51
CA ARG A 212 4.05 -21.28 25.20
C ARG A 212 2.95 -22.36 25.22
N ASN A 213 2.93 -23.24 26.23
CA ASN A 213 1.87 -24.23 26.49
C ASN A 213 0.56 -23.63 27.04
N ARG A 214 0.37 -22.31 26.95
CA ARG A 214 -0.85 -21.61 27.40
C ARG A 214 -1.00 -21.62 28.93
N ALA A 215 0.05 -21.93 29.68
CA ALA A 215 0.02 -21.73 31.11
C ALA A 215 0.19 -20.24 31.42
N PHE A 216 -0.66 -19.77 32.31
CA PHE A 216 -0.69 -18.41 32.78
C PHE A 216 -0.40 -18.42 34.29
N VAL A 217 0.57 -17.62 34.71
CA VAL A 217 1.01 -17.55 36.11
C VAL A 217 0.94 -16.10 36.59
N VAL A 218 0.21 -15.89 37.69
CA VAL A 218 0.13 -14.62 38.43
C VAL A 218 1.03 -14.71 39.65
N ARG A 219 1.91 -13.72 39.82
CA ARG A 219 2.70 -13.54 41.03
C ARG A 219 2.34 -12.24 41.73
N ARG A 220 2.46 -12.20 43.05
CA ARG A 220 2.38 -10.97 43.86
C ARG A 220 3.65 -10.80 44.70
N CYS A 221 4.04 -9.55 44.97
CA CYS A 221 5.19 -9.25 45.82
C CYS A 221 4.72 -8.95 47.25
N VAL A 222 5.30 -9.64 48.24
CA VAL A 222 4.90 -9.56 49.64
C VAL A 222 6.13 -9.41 50.55
N LYS A 223 6.02 -8.62 51.62
CA LYS A 223 7.06 -8.57 52.66
C LYS A 223 7.02 -9.84 53.53
N PRO A 224 8.16 -10.52 53.75
CA PRO A 224 8.20 -11.76 54.52
C PRO A 224 7.75 -11.59 55.98
N ASP A 225 7.94 -10.41 56.57
CA ASP A 225 7.69 -10.18 58.00
C ASP A 225 6.27 -9.69 58.34
N THR A 226 5.60 -9.01 57.39
CA THR A 226 4.32 -8.31 57.63
C THR A 226 3.18 -8.82 56.77
N GLU A 227 3.46 -9.64 55.75
CA GLU A 227 2.50 -10.02 54.69
C GLU A 227 1.89 -8.83 53.93
N ASP A 228 2.42 -7.61 54.14
CA ASP A 228 2.00 -6.42 53.41
C ASP A 228 2.42 -6.51 51.94
N GLU A 229 1.51 -6.11 51.05
CA GLU A 229 1.78 -6.03 49.62
C GLU A 229 2.83 -4.95 49.31
N MET A 230 3.80 -5.30 48.46
CA MET A 230 4.79 -4.36 47.93
C MET A 230 4.57 -4.11 46.45
N THR A 231 4.91 -2.90 46.01
CA THR A 231 5.09 -2.60 44.58
C THR A 231 6.44 -3.09 44.09
N ALA A 232 6.56 -3.40 42.80
CA ALA A 232 7.86 -3.78 42.23
C ALA A 232 8.92 -2.68 42.42
N SER A 233 8.53 -1.40 42.39
CA SER A 233 9.43 -0.28 42.63
C SER A 233 9.95 -0.25 44.07
N GLU A 234 9.08 -0.47 45.07
CA GLU A 234 9.50 -0.60 46.46
C GLU A 234 10.46 -1.77 46.65
N PHE A 235 10.18 -2.93 46.05
CA PHE A 235 11.05 -4.10 46.07
C PHE A 235 12.45 -3.81 45.50
N LEU A 236 12.52 -3.06 44.40
CA LEU A 236 13.78 -2.64 43.78
C LEU A 236 14.58 -1.68 44.68
N THR A 237 13.90 -0.82 45.44
CA THR A 237 14.55 0.13 46.36
C THR A 237 14.98 -0.48 47.69
N SER A 238 14.31 -1.54 48.15
CA SER A 238 14.56 -2.18 49.45
C SER A 238 15.60 -3.31 49.39
N GLU A 239 16.49 -3.31 48.40
CA GLU A 239 17.50 -4.35 48.16
C GLU A 239 16.94 -5.80 48.15
N GLY A 240 15.68 -5.98 47.72
CA GLY A 240 15.11 -7.31 47.54
C GLY A 240 14.60 -8.01 48.81
N GLN A 241 14.28 -7.28 49.88
CA GLN A 241 13.67 -7.85 51.10
C GLN A 241 12.28 -8.49 50.90
N GLY A 242 11.62 -8.30 49.76
CA GLY A 242 10.31 -8.92 49.44
C GLY A 242 10.41 -10.30 48.78
N LEU A 243 9.33 -11.09 48.81
CA LEU A 243 9.22 -12.37 48.11
C LEU A 243 8.12 -12.30 47.05
N TRP A 244 8.41 -12.85 45.86
CA TRP A 244 7.43 -13.01 44.78
C TRP A 244 6.79 -14.39 44.88
N GLU A 245 5.55 -14.45 45.35
CA GLU A 245 4.80 -15.70 45.47
C GLU A 245 3.83 -15.91 44.31
N ILE A 246 3.56 -17.17 43.97
CA ILE A 246 2.61 -17.55 42.91
C ILE A 246 1.20 -17.56 43.50
N VAL A 247 0.35 -16.63 43.06
CA VAL A 247 -1.06 -16.51 43.50
C VAL A 247 -1.94 -17.49 42.74
N SER A 248 -1.73 -17.59 41.42
CA SER A 248 -2.58 -18.40 40.56
C SER A 248 -1.78 -18.95 39.39
N GLN A 249 -2.02 -20.21 39.06
CA GLN A 249 -1.52 -20.86 37.86
C GLN A 249 -2.69 -21.54 37.16
N LYS A 250 -3.08 -21.01 36.00
CA LYS A 250 -4.20 -21.53 35.20
C LYS A 250 -3.72 -21.90 33.80
N ALA A 251 -4.26 -22.96 33.23
CA ALA A 251 -4.09 -23.25 31.81
C ALA A 251 -5.23 -22.58 31.03
N LEU A 252 -4.89 -21.72 30.08
CA LEU A 252 -5.89 -21.05 29.24
C LEU A 252 -6.46 -22.06 28.24
N ALA A 253 -7.73 -22.44 28.41
CA ALA A 253 -8.40 -23.48 27.62
C ALA A 253 -9.05 -22.95 26.31
N LYS A 254 -9.28 -23.88 25.36
CA LYS A 254 -10.05 -23.80 24.09
C LYS A 254 -9.38 -23.35 22.77
N ALA A 255 -8.08 -23.07 22.70
CA ALA A 255 -7.40 -22.86 21.40
C ALA A 255 -6.48 -24.02 21.01
N GLN A 256 -6.62 -24.55 19.79
CA GLN A 256 -5.70 -25.57 19.24
C GLN A 256 -4.44 -24.87 18.69
N GLY A 257 -3.30 -24.96 19.39
CA GLY A 257 -2.02 -24.38 18.92
C GLY A 257 -1.20 -23.77 20.06
N GLY A 258 0.11 -23.63 19.90
CA GLY A 258 0.96 -22.90 20.86
C GLY A 258 0.72 -21.39 20.80
N VAL A 259 0.99 -20.69 21.90
CA VAL A 259 0.99 -19.21 21.92
C VAL A 259 2.23 -18.72 21.16
N THR A 260 2.02 -17.87 20.16
CA THR A 260 3.10 -17.31 19.33
C THR A 260 3.49 -15.91 19.76
N CYS A 261 2.52 -15.10 20.14
CA CYS A 261 2.70 -13.72 20.57
C CYS A 261 1.61 -13.35 21.58
N ALA A 262 1.87 -12.33 22.37
CA ALA A 262 0.97 -11.91 23.42
C ALA A 262 1.17 -10.41 23.71
N ALA A 263 0.10 -9.72 24.08
CA ALA A 263 0.09 -8.31 24.41
C ALA A 263 -0.80 -8.07 25.64
N PHE A 264 -0.42 -7.13 26.49
CA PHE A 264 -1.15 -6.81 27.72
C PHE A 264 -1.31 -5.30 27.86
N HIS A 265 -2.52 -4.87 28.21
CA HIS A 265 -2.81 -3.48 28.53
C HIS A 265 -3.10 -3.34 30.03
N ALA A 266 -2.19 -2.66 30.73
CA ALA A 266 -2.22 -2.61 32.19
C ALA A 266 -3.44 -1.85 32.75
N ALA A 267 -3.86 -0.76 32.12
CA ALA A 267 -4.94 0.09 32.65
C ALA A 267 -6.32 -0.59 32.59
N SER A 268 -6.61 -1.35 31.54
CA SER A 268 -7.87 -2.13 31.42
C SER A 268 -7.73 -3.59 31.86
N GLN A 269 -6.52 -4.02 32.23
CA GLN A 269 -6.20 -5.40 32.59
C GLN A 269 -6.61 -6.41 31.50
N LEU A 270 -6.45 -6.04 30.23
CA LEU A 270 -6.76 -6.90 29.08
C LEU A 270 -5.50 -7.65 28.63
N LEU A 271 -5.62 -8.97 28.52
CA LEU A 271 -4.60 -9.83 27.94
C LEU A 271 -5.07 -10.36 26.58
N VAL A 272 -4.26 -10.18 25.55
CA VAL A 272 -4.53 -10.68 24.19
C VAL A 272 -3.45 -11.69 23.82
N LEU A 273 -3.87 -12.87 23.35
CA LEU A 273 -2.95 -13.93 22.93
C LEU A 273 -3.22 -14.33 21.48
N GLY A 274 -2.14 -14.52 20.74
CA GLY A 274 -2.14 -14.99 19.36
C GLY A 274 -1.65 -16.43 19.32
N PHE A 275 -2.30 -17.25 18.51
CA PHE A 275 -2.01 -18.67 18.39
C PHE A 275 -1.46 -19.03 17.00
N GLY A 276 -0.71 -20.14 16.96
CA GLY A 276 -0.08 -20.64 15.74
C GLY A 276 -1.06 -21.14 14.67
N ASN A 277 -2.34 -21.33 15.00
CA ASN A 277 -3.38 -21.75 14.06
C ASN A 277 -4.08 -20.57 13.35
N GLY A 278 -3.71 -19.33 13.66
CA GLY A 278 -4.36 -18.13 13.11
C GLY A 278 -5.54 -17.59 13.91
N SER A 279 -5.79 -18.14 15.10
CA SER A 279 -6.73 -17.58 16.07
C SER A 279 -6.05 -16.65 17.06
N PHE A 280 -6.78 -15.65 17.55
CA PHE A 280 -6.40 -14.89 18.73
C PHE A 280 -7.55 -14.88 19.74
N GLY A 281 -7.24 -14.72 21.01
CA GLY A 281 -8.23 -14.58 22.07
C GLY A 281 -7.91 -13.41 22.98
N ILE A 282 -8.90 -13.07 23.81
CA ILE A 282 -8.84 -11.97 24.77
C ILE A 282 -9.32 -12.48 26.12
N TRP A 283 -8.60 -12.12 27.17
CA TRP A 283 -8.92 -12.46 28.54
C TRP A 283 -8.91 -11.22 29.42
N GLN A 284 -9.87 -11.15 30.33
CA GLN A 284 -9.88 -10.18 31.41
C GLN A 284 -9.01 -10.69 32.56
N MET A 285 -8.08 -9.85 33.01
CA MET A 285 -7.22 -10.10 34.15
C MET A 285 -7.78 -9.40 35.40
N PRO A 286 -7.48 -9.89 36.63
CA PRO A 286 -6.59 -11.00 36.99
C PRO A 286 -7.23 -12.40 36.90
N ASP A 287 -8.55 -12.51 36.77
CA ASP A 287 -9.27 -13.78 36.86
C ASP A 287 -9.05 -14.74 35.67
N ALA A 288 -8.50 -14.23 34.57
CA ALA A 288 -8.28 -14.94 33.31
C ALA A 288 -9.60 -15.45 32.69
N THR A 289 -10.65 -14.63 32.73
CA THR A 289 -11.92 -14.95 32.09
C THR A 289 -11.84 -14.65 30.58
N PRO A 290 -12.17 -15.61 29.70
CA PRO A 290 -12.15 -15.36 28.26
C PRO A 290 -13.29 -14.42 27.86
N ILE A 291 -12.98 -13.37 27.12
CA ILE A 291 -13.95 -12.45 26.51
C ILE A 291 -14.31 -12.97 25.11
N HIS A 292 -13.33 -13.02 24.20
CA HIS A 292 -13.50 -13.49 22.82
C HIS A 292 -12.41 -14.48 22.40
N LEU A 293 -12.75 -15.33 21.43
CA LEU A 293 -11.82 -16.21 20.72
C LEU A 293 -12.20 -16.22 19.24
N LEU A 294 -11.38 -15.61 18.39
CA LEU A 294 -11.68 -15.37 16.98
C LEU A 294 -10.59 -15.96 16.09
N SER A 295 -10.97 -16.41 14.89
CA SER A 295 -10.04 -16.87 13.86
C SER A 295 -9.92 -15.85 12.75
N VAL A 296 -8.71 -15.35 12.51
CA VAL A 296 -8.41 -14.39 11.44
C VAL A 296 -8.15 -15.11 10.12
N GLY A 297 -7.49 -16.26 10.19
CA GLY A 297 -7.07 -17.04 9.04
C GLY A 297 -6.51 -18.39 9.45
N SER A 298 -5.92 -19.10 8.49
CA SER A 298 -5.32 -20.43 8.69
C SER A 298 -3.83 -20.39 9.06
N HIS A 299 -3.20 -19.23 8.94
CA HIS A 299 -1.76 -19.05 9.16
C HIS A 299 -1.47 -18.46 10.54
N PRO A 300 -0.31 -18.75 11.14
CA PRO A 300 0.04 -18.25 12.47
C PRO A 300 -0.02 -16.73 12.55
N ILE A 301 -0.47 -16.24 13.71
CA ILE A 301 -0.36 -14.84 14.08
C ILE A 301 1.06 -14.60 14.55
N THR A 302 1.75 -13.64 13.94
CA THR A 302 3.16 -13.36 14.24
C THR A 302 3.35 -12.29 15.30
N THR A 303 2.48 -11.29 15.33
CA THR A 303 2.59 -10.16 16.25
C THR A 303 1.20 -9.65 16.66
N LEU A 304 1.14 -9.12 17.87
CA LEU A 304 -0.03 -8.49 18.47
C LEU A 304 0.41 -7.21 19.18
N THR A 305 -0.41 -6.17 19.10
CA THR A 305 -0.23 -4.94 19.87
C THR A 305 -1.58 -4.36 20.26
N LEU A 306 -1.62 -3.63 21.37
CA LEU A 306 -2.79 -2.89 21.81
C LEU A 306 -2.57 -1.39 21.60
N ASN A 307 -3.64 -0.67 21.29
CA ASN A 307 -3.66 0.79 21.32
C ASN A 307 -3.40 1.27 22.76
N PRO A 308 -2.70 2.40 22.98
CA PRO A 308 -2.64 3.10 24.27
C PRO A 308 -3.96 3.22 25.06
N THR A 309 -5.13 3.28 24.40
CA THR A 309 -6.44 3.29 25.09
C THR A 309 -6.94 1.89 25.48
N GLY A 310 -6.42 0.84 24.84
CA GLY A 310 -6.85 -0.54 25.01
C GLY A 310 -8.07 -0.95 24.19
N GLU A 311 -8.63 -0.07 23.34
CA GLU A 311 -9.84 -0.34 22.55
C GLU A 311 -9.57 -1.10 21.26
N TRP A 312 -8.41 -0.82 20.63
CA TRP A 312 -8.03 -1.43 19.36
C TRP A 312 -6.89 -2.42 19.52
N ILE A 313 -7.00 -3.51 18.77
CA ILE A 313 -6.03 -4.60 18.71
C ILE A 313 -5.44 -4.65 17.31
N GLY A 314 -4.13 -4.45 17.20
CA GLY A 314 -3.37 -4.64 15.98
C GLY A 314 -2.89 -6.09 15.89
N VAL A 315 -3.22 -6.77 14.79
CA VAL A 315 -2.82 -8.17 14.53
C VAL A 315 -2.09 -8.26 13.20
N GLY A 316 -0.94 -8.92 13.19
CA GLY A 316 -0.12 -9.14 11.99
C GLY A 316 0.12 -10.62 11.71
N SER A 317 -0.11 -11.04 10.46
CA SER A 317 0.25 -12.38 9.96
C SER A 317 1.20 -12.28 8.77
N ALA A 318 2.44 -12.74 8.96
CA ALA A 318 3.54 -12.58 8.00
C ALA A 318 3.32 -13.41 6.74
N ALA A 319 2.86 -14.66 6.88
CA ALA A 319 2.71 -15.60 5.77
C ALA A 319 1.76 -15.10 4.68
N LEU A 320 0.67 -14.42 5.07
CA LEU A 320 -0.30 -13.86 4.13
C LEU A 320 -0.06 -12.38 3.80
N GLY A 321 0.91 -11.74 4.47
CA GLY A 321 1.11 -10.30 4.45
C GLY A 321 -0.13 -9.50 4.89
N GLN A 322 -0.81 -9.99 5.93
CA GLN A 322 -2.05 -9.42 6.44
C GLN A 322 -1.79 -8.54 7.66
N LEU A 323 -2.43 -7.37 7.66
CA LEU A 323 -2.50 -6.44 8.77
C LEU A 323 -3.98 -6.14 9.05
N LEU A 324 -4.38 -6.29 10.30
CA LEU A 324 -5.71 -5.89 10.72
C LEU A 324 -5.66 -5.10 12.02
N VAL A 325 -6.65 -4.24 12.18
CA VAL A 325 -6.97 -3.54 13.41
C VAL A 325 -8.41 -3.86 13.74
N TRP A 326 -8.61 -4.45 14.92
CA TRP A 326 -9.91 -4.90 15.39
C TRP A 326 -10.31 -4.15 16.65
N GLU A 327 -11.52 -3.62 16.65
CA GLU A 327 -12.12 -2.98 17.82
C GLU A 327 -12.95 -4.02 18.56
N TRP A 328 -12.53 -4.34 19.79
CA TRP A 328 -13.05 -5.53 20.45
C TRP A 328 -14.42 -5.33 21.09
N GLN A 329 -14.78 -4.10 21.45
CA GLN A 329 -16.07 -3.79 22.06
C GLN A 329 -17.20 -3.79 21.02
N SER A 330 -16.94 -3.31 19.81
CA SER A 330 -17.91 -3.28 18.70
C SER A 330 -17.88 -4.55 17.84
N GLU A 331 -16.94 -5.45 18.11
CA GLU A 331 -16.62 -6.65 17.33
C GLU A 331 -16.32 -6.36 15.84
N SER A 332 -15.87 -5.15 15.51
CA SER A 332 -15.73 -4.69 14.13
C SER A 332 -14.26 -4.53 13.71
N TYR A 333 -14.01 -4.65 12.40
CA TYR A 333 -12.69 -4.36 11.82
C TYR A 333 -12.59 -2.88 11.49
N VAL A 334 -11.66 -2.18 12.13
CA VAL A 334 -11.27 -0.81 11.74
C VAL A 334 -10.45 -0.86 10.45
N LEU A 335 -9.52 -1.82 10.39
CA LEU A 335 -8.66 -2.05 9.23
C LEU A 335 -8.57 -3.53 8.93
N LYS A 336 -8.76 -3.93 7.67
CA LYS A 336 -8.44 -5.27 7.19
C LYS A 336 -7.75 -5.16 5.85
N GLN A 337 -6.43 -5.16 5.88
CA GLN A 337 -5.61 -5.00 4.69
C GLN A 337 -4.74 -6.24 4.48
N GLN A 338 -4.65 -6.64 3.21
CA GLN A 338 -3.87 -7.79 2.79
C GLN A 338 -3.05 -7.39 1.57
N GLY A 339 -1.73 -7.52 1.70
CA GLY A 339 -0.81 -7.42 0.59
C GLY A 339 -0.94 -8.59 -0.38
N HIS A 340 -0.12 -8.59 -1.42
CA HIS A 340 0.07 -9.80 -2.23
C HIS A 340 0.99 -10.76 -1.49
N SER A 341 0.57 -12.03 -1.36
CA SER A 341 1.42 -13.07 -0.76
C SER A 341 2.47 -13.60 -1.74
N HIS A 342 2.31 -13.35 -3.03
CA HIS A 342 3.20 -13.82 -4.09
C HIS A 342 3.69 -12.67 -4.97
N ASP A 343 4.67 -13.01 -5.81
CA ASP A 343 5.20 -12.12 -6.83
C ASP A 343 4.05 -11.51 -7.66
N MET A 344 3.97 -10.19 -7.66
CA MET A 344 3.07 -9.45 -8.55
C MET A 344 3.63 -9.49 -9.98
N SER A 345 2.73 -9.62 -10.95
CA SER A 345 3.07 -9.81 -12.36
C SER A 345 2.81 -8.58 -13.22
N ALA A 346 1.70 -7.88 -13.00
CA ALA A 346 1.22 -6.81 -13.86
C ALA A 346 0.68 -5.61 -13.07
N VAL A 347 0.77 -4.42 -13.66
CA VAL A 347 0.18 -3.17 -13.13
C VAL A 347 -0.45 -2.35 -14.23
N ALA A 348 -1.57 -1.71 -13.91
CA ALA A 348 -2.10 -0.63 -14.73
C ALA A 348 -2.62 0.51 -13.84
N TYR A 349 -2.44 1.74 -14.31
CA TYR A 349 -3.12 2.90 -13.75
C TYR A 349 -4.51 3.04 -14.34
N SER A 350 -5.45 3.54 -13.53
CA SER A 350 -6.69 4.08 -14.08
C SER A 350 -6.37 5.32 -14.93
N PRO A 351 -7.16 5.61 -15.99
CA PRO A 351 -6.99 6.79 -16.84
C PRO A 351 -6.97 8.12 -16.09
N ASP A 352 -7.67 8.18 -14.94
CA ASP A 352 -7.71 9.35 -14.06
C ASP A 352 -6.53 9.41 -13.07
N GLY A 353 -5.75 8.33 -12.95
CA GLY A 353 -4.60 8.23 -12.04
C GLY A 353 -4.94 8.08 -10.55
N GLN A 354 -6.23 7.96 -10.21
CA GLN A 354 -6.70 7.75 -8.83
C GLN A 354 -6.45 6.32 -8.33
N TYR A 355 -6.53 5.35 -9.23
CA TYR A 355 -6.45 3.93 -8.88
C TYR A 355 -5.30 3.27 -9.61
N VAL A 356 -4.74 2.24 -8.98
CA VAL A 356 -3.76 1.33 -9.56
C VAL A 356 -4.26 -0.08 -9.35
N ALA A 357 -4.40 -0.85 -10.43
CA ALA A 357 -4.72 -2.26 -10.34
C ALA A 357 -3.45 -3.09 -10.51
N THR A 358 -3.36 -4.17 -9.74
CA THR A 358 -2.23 -5.10 -9.72
C THR A 358 -2.73 -6.54 -9.80
N GLY A 359 -2.03 -7.37 -10.56
CA GLY A 359 -2.27 -8.81 -10.62
C GLY A 359 -1.17 -9.61 -9.94
N ASP A 360 -1.53 -10.73 -9.33
CA ASP A 360 -0.56 -11.66 -8.70
C ASP A 360 -0.46 -13.01 -9.43
N GLY A 361 0.50 -13.81 -8.96
CA GLY A 361 0.70 -15.18 -9.42
C GLY A 361 -0.38 -16.19 -9.02
N GLN A 362 -1.35 -15.84 -8.17
CA GLN A 362 -2.45 -16.73 -7.71
C GLN A 362 -3.81 -16.38 -8.33
N GLY A 363 -3.86 -15.40 -9.22
CA GLY A 363 -5.13 -15.01 -9.87
C GLY A 363 -5.91 -13.94 -9.10
N ARG A 364 -5.32 -13.28 -8.09
CA ARG A 364 -5.94 -12.16 -7.41
C ARG A 364 -5.60 -10.85 -8.11
N ILE A 365 -6.63 -10.06 -8.33
CA ILE A 365 -6.50 -8.67 -8.77
C ILE A 365 -6.79 -7.78 -7.58
N LYS A 366 -5.86 -6.91 -7.21
CA LYS A 366 -6.09 -5.89 -6.18
C LYS A 366 -6.08 -4.52 -6.80
N VAL A 367 -7.07 -3.70 -6.43
CA VAL A 367 -7.17 -2.30 -6.82
C VAL A 367 -6.86 -1.42 -5.63
N TRP A 368 -5.83 -0.61 -5.78
CA TRP A 368 -5.27 0.29 -4.79
C TRP A 368 -5.67 1.72 -5.10
N ASN A 369 -5.96 2.50 -4.08
CA ASN A 369 -6.08 3.95 -4.21
C ASN A 369 -4.69 4.59 -4.04
N THR A 370 -4.30 5.46 -4.97
CA THR A 370 -2.97 6.10 -4.97
C THR A 370 -2.81 7.14 -3.87
N GLY A 371 -3.90 7.77 -3.43
CA GLY A 371 -3.90 8.79 -2.39
C GLY A 371 -3.87 8.21 -0.98
N SER A 372 -4.70 7.19 -0.70
CA SER A 372 -4.74 6.53 0.61
C SER A 372 -3.75 5.38 0.73
N GLY A 373 -3.31 4.76 -0.36
CA GLY A 373 -2.44 3.58 -0.35
C GLY A 373 -3.14 2.27 0.05
N TYR A 374 -4.46 2.30 0.29
CA TYR A 374 -5.23 1.12 0.66
C TYR A 374 -5.77 0.35 -0.55
N CYS A 375 -5.88 -0.96 -0.38
CA CYS A 375 -6.66 -1.83 -1.26
C CYS A 375 -8.12 -1.74 -0.83
N PHE A 376 -9.00 -1.35 -1.76
CA PHE A 376 -10.45 -1.31 -1.49
C PHE A 376 -11.18 -2.50 -2.15
N VAL A 377 -10.63 -3.10 -3.20
CA VAL A 377 -11.23 -4.26 -3.89
C VAL A 377 -10.20 -5.32 -4.21
N THR A 378 -10.57 -6.58 -3.95
CA THR A 378 -9.83 -7.76 -4.40
C THR A 378 -10.77 -8.65 -5.21
N PHE A 379 -10.44 -8.93 -6.48
CA PHE A 379 -11.12 -9.93 -7.30
C PHE A 379 -10.37 -11.26 -7.24
N THR A 380 -11.09 -12.37 -7.07
CA THR A 380 -10.53 -13.72 -6.91
C THR A 380 -11.11 -14.71 -7.91
N ASP A 381 -11.55 -14.23 -9.07
CA ASP A 381 -12.24 -15.05 -10.07
C ASP A 381 -11.28 -15.90 -10.91
N HIS A 382 -10.02 -15.48 -11.04
CA HIS A 382 -8.99 -16.26 -11.74
C HIS A 382 -8.43 -17.37 -10.86
N LYS A 383 -8.16 -18.52 -11.49
CA LYS A 383 -7.57 -19.70 -10.84
C LYS A 383 -6.06 -19.83 -11.08
N GLY A 384 -5.51 -19.04 -12.01
CA GLY A 384 -4.11 -19.08 -12.41
C GLY A 384 -3.48 -17.69 -12.37
N ALA A 385 -2.17 -17.63 -12.57
CA ALA A 385 -1.42 -16.39 -12.56
C ALA A 385 -1.93 -15.40 -13.62
N ILE A 386 -2.04 -14.15 -13.22
CA ILE A 386 -2.34 -13.04 -14.13
C ILE A 386 -1.03 -12.66 -14.79
N GLU A 387 -0.99 -12.49 -16.11
CA GLU A 387 0.25 -12.08 -16.81
C GLU A 387 0.14 -10.64 -17.32
N ALA A 388 -1.06 -10.16 -17.65
CA ALA A 388 -1.28 -8.78 -18.08
C ALA A 388 -2.60 -8.21 -17.56
N LEU A 389 -2.61 -6.91 -17.28
CA LEU A 389 -3.76 -6.18 -16.78
C LEU A 389 -3.80 -4.80 -17.44
N THR A 390 -4.99 -4.32 -17.79
CA THR A 390 -5.16 -2.98 -18.36
C THR A 390 -6.52 -2.39 -17.99
N PHE A 391 -6.61 -1.06 -17.98
CA PHE A 391 -7.88 -0.35 -17.86
C PHE A 391 -8.43 0.00 -19.24
N THR A 392 -9.75 0.09 -19.36
CA THR A 392 -10.38 0.81 -20.46
C THR A 392 -10.12 2.31 -20.31
N LYS A 393 -10.14 3.08 -21.41
CA LYS A 393 -9.97 4.54 -21.35
C LYS A 393 -11.04 5.26 -20.52
N ASN A 394 -12.21 4.65 -20.35
CA ASN A 394 -13.29 5.17 -19.50
C ASN A 394 -13.00 4.99 -18.00
N GLY A 395 -12.02 4.16 -17.63
CA GLY A 395 -11.59 3.94 -16.25
C GLY A 395 -12.53 3.10 -15.37
N GLN A 396 -13.70 2.75 -15.87
CA GLN A 396 -14.71 1.97 -15.14
C GLN A 396 -14.47 0.45 -15.19
N VAL A 397 -13.71 -0.02 -16.18
CA VAL A 397 -13.52 -1.46 -16.42
C VAL A 397 -12.05 -1.81 -16.37
N VAL A 398 -11.73 -2.87 -15.64
CA VAL A 398 -10.40 -3.51 -15.61
C VAL A 398 -10.48 -4.80 -16.39
N VAL A 399 -9.56 -5.02 -17.32
CA VAL A 399 -9.44 -6.26 -18.08
C VAL A 399 -8.15 -6.97 -17.67
N SER A 400 -8.22 -8.26 -17.45
CA SER A 400 -7.07 -9.10 -17.07
C SER A 400 -6.96 -10.33 -17.94
N ALA A 401 -5.72 -10.71 -18.26
CA ALA A 401 -5.38 -11.94 -18.96
C ALA A 401 -4.57 -12.86 -18.04
N SER A 402 -4.90 -14.15 -18.07
CA SER A 402 -4.36 -15.12 -17.12
C SER A 402 -3.99 -16.45 -17.80
N LEU A 403 -3.09 -17.17 -17.13
CA LEU A 403 -2.66 -18.52 -17.51
C LEU A 403 -3.76 -19.58 -17.32
N ASP A 404 -4.87 -19.26 -16.65
CA ASP A 404 -6.07 -20.12 -16.62
C ASP A 404 -6.81 -20.20 -17.97
N GLY A 405 -6.34 -19.46 -18.98
CA GLY A 405 -6.86 -19.46 -20.33
C GLY A 405 -8.13 -18.65 -20.50
N THR A 406 -8.33 -17.65 -19.65
CA THR A 406 -9.42 -16.70 -19.74
C THR A 406 -8.92 -15.27 -19.71
N VAL A 407 -9.62 -14.40 -20.44
CA VAL A 407 -9.52 -12.95 -20.28
C VAL A 407 -10.81 -12.49 -19.62
N ARG A 408 -10.72 -11.79 -18.49
CA ARG A 408 -11.91 -11.34 -17.74
C ARG A 408 -11.99 -9.82 -17.72
N ALA A 409 -13.20 -9.29 -17.77
CA ALA A 409 -13.50 -7.88 -17.61
C ALA A 409 -14.33 -7.63 -16.35
N PHE A 410 -13.79 -6.79 -15.47
CA PHE A 410 -14.34 -6.44 -14.17
C PHE A 410 -14.89 -5.02 -14.20
N ASP A 411 -16.13 -4.88 -13.78
CA ASP A 411 -16.77 -3.58 -13.56
C ASP A 411 -16.38 -3.06 -12.16
N LEU A 412 -15.81 -1.86 -12.09
CA LEU A 412 -15.41 -1.20 -10.85
C LEU A 412 -16.54 -0.43 -10.15
N ILE A 413 -17.71 -0.30 -10.78
CA ILE A 413 -18.88 0.32 -10.15
C ILE A 413 -19.66 -0.75 -9.39
N ARG A 414 -19.84 -1.93 -10.00
CA ARG A 414 -20.62 -3.05 -9.43
C ARG A 414 -19.76 -4.17 -8.85
N TYR A 415 -18.44 -4.06 -8.93
CA TYR A 415 -17.47 -5.04 -8.43
C TYR A 415 -17.74 -6.48 -8.85
N ARG A 416 -18.09 -6.69 -10.11
CA ARG A 416 -18.34 -8.02 -10.66
C ARG A 416 -17.61 -8.22 -11.98
N ASN A 417 -17.19 -9.46 -12.22
CA ASN A 417 -16.86 -9.90 -13.56
C ASN A 417 -18.16 -9.96 -14.40
N PHE A 418 -18.22 -9.18 -15.48
CA PHE A 418 -19.37 -9.16 -16.37
C PHE A 418 -19.08 -9.84 -17.73
N ARG A 419 -17.81 -10.07 -18.07
CA ARG A 419 -17.41 -10.80 -19.28
C ARG A 419 -16.22 -11.69 -19.01
N THR A 420 -16.36 -12.95 -19.39
CA THR A 420 -15.25 -13.90 -19.50
C THR A 420 -15.10 -14.25 -20.98
N LEU A 421 -13.97 -13.87 -21.56
CA LEU A 421 -13.59 -14.12 -22.94
C LEU A 421 -12.69 -15.35 -22.98
N VAL A 422 -13.00 -16.26 -23.88
CA VAL A 422 -12.32 -17.55 -24.03
C VAL A 422 -12.02 -17.75 -25.51
N SER A 423 -10.86 -18.35 -25.80
CA SER A 423 -10.51 -18.78 -27.15
C SER A 423 -11.23 -20.09 -27.53
N PRO A 424 -11.45 -20.36 -28.83
CA PRO A 424 -12.08 -21.60 -29.27
C PRO A 424 -11.34 -22.86 -28.80
N THR A 425 -10.00 -22.79 -28.80
CA THR A 425 -9.11 -23.78 -28.19
C THR A 425 -8.65 -23.27 -26.82
N PRO A 426 -8.62 -24.10 -25.77
CA PRO A 426 -8.12 -23.67 -24.47
C PRO A 426 -6.61 -23.39 -24.58
N THR A 427 -6.22 -22.13 -24.38
CA THR A 427 -4.82 -21.66 -24.49
C THR A 427 -4.49 -20.74 -23.33
N GLN A 428 -3.22 -20.61 -22.97
CA GLN A 428 -2.78 -19.69 -21.92
C GLN A 428 -2.50 -18.29 -22.52
N PHE A 429 -3.01 -17.24 -21.88
CA PHE A 429 -2.81 -15.87 -22.34
C PHE A 429 -1.59 -15.21 -21.67
N GLY A 430 -0.76 -14.55 -22.47
CA GLY A 430 0.49 -13.91 -22.02
C GLY A 430 0.47 -12.38 -22.02
N ALA A 431 -0.10 -11.76 -23.04
CA ALA A 431 -0.21 -10.31 -23.14
C ALA A 431 -1.65 -9.87 -23.45
N LEU A 432 -1.97 -8.63 -23.09
CA LEU A 432 -3.29 -8.03 -23.22
C LEU A 432 -3.17 -6.59 -23.69
N ALA A 433 -4.07 -6.16 -24.57
CA ALA A 433 -4.28 -4.76 -24.89
C ALA A 433 -5.78 -4.49 -25.11
N VAL A 434 -6.20 -3.25 -24.87
CA VAL A 434 -7.58 -2.81 -25.07
C VAL A 434 -7.58 -1.57 -25.95
N ASP A 435 -8.49 -1.52 -26.91
CA ASP A 435 -8.64 -0.41 -27.82
C ASP A 435 -9.05 0.88 -27.07
N PRO A 436 -8.59 2.06 -27.49
CA PRO A 436 -9.06 3.35 -27.02
C PRO A 436 -10.57 3.50 -26.81
N SER A 437 -11.41 2.93 -27.67
CA SER A 437 -12.88 2.99 -27.51
C SER A 437 -13.39 2.15 -26.34
N GLY A 438 -12.61 1.16 -25.90
CA GLY A 438 -13.01 0.14 -24.92
C GLY A 438 -13.88 -0.98 -25.51
N GLU A 439 -14.13 -1.00 -26.83
CA GLU A 439 -14.99 -2.01 -27.45
C GLU A 439 -14.26 -3.29 -27.84
N ILE A 440 -12.98 -3.19 -28.19
CA ILE A 440 -12.16 -4.31 -28.66
C ILE A 440 -11.11 -4.65 -27.61
N VAL A 441 -11.05 -5.93 -27.24
CA VAL A 441 -10.03 -6.50 -26.37
C VAL A 441 -9.20 -7.47 -27.17
N THR A 442 -7.87 -7.36 -27.09
CA THR A 442 -6.96 -8.30 -27.75
C THR A 442 -6.04 -8.96 -26.73
N ALA A 443 -5.83 -10.27 -26.88
CA ALA A 443 -4.89 -11.00 -26.06
C ALA A 443 -4.09 -12.00 -26.90
N SER A 444 -2.84 -12.22 -26.50
CA SER A 444 -1.97 -13.19 -27.17
C SER A 444 -1.97 -14.52 -26.45
N ALA A 445 -2.10 -15.60 -27.21
CA ALA A 445 -1.83 -16.94 -26.73
C ALA A 445 -0.33 -17.20 -26.71
N LYS A 446 0.16 -17.72 -25.59
CA LYS A 446 1.58 -17.97 -25.37
C LYS A 446 2.11 -19.17 -26.15
N GLU A 447 1.28 -20.19 -26.32
CA GLU A 447 1.62 -21.46 -26.99
C GLU A 447 1.23 -21.46 -28.47
N ASP A 448 0.09 -20.87 -28.83
CA ASP A 448 -0.42 -20.86 -30.21
C ASP A 448 0.17 -19.72 -31.07
N PHE A 449 0.86 -18.77 -30.44
CA PHE A 449 1.45 -17.56 -31.06
C PHE A 449 0.44 -16.65 -31.79
N THR A 450 -0.85 -16.96 -31.70
CA THR A 450 -1.95 -16.21 -32.27
C THR A 450 -2.39 -15.09 -31.32
N ILE A 451 -2.90 -14.01 -31.91
CA ILE A 451 -3.54 -12.93 -31.17
C ILE A 451 -5.04 -13.01 -31.44
N PHE A 452 -5.82 -13.13 -30.38
CA PHE A 452 -7.26 -13.16 -30.46
C PHE A 452 -7.82 -11.77 -30.20
N SER A 453 -8.85 -11.39 -30.97
CA SER A 453 -9.57 -10.13 -30.82
C SER A 453 -11.04 -10.42 -30.51
N TRP A 454 -11.56 -9.83 -29.44
CA TRP A 454 -12.95 -9.97 -29.02
C TRP A 454 -13.64 -8.63 -28.92
N SER A 455 -14.96 -8.63 -29.13
CA SER A 455 -15.83 -7.51 -28.78
C SER A 455 -16.21 -7.61 -27.31
N LEU A 456 -15.94 -6.57 -26.52
CA LEU A 456 -16.29 -6.50 -25.10
C LEU A 456 -17.81 -6.46 -24.87
N GLN A 457 -18.53 -5.78 -25.76
CA GLN A 457 -19.99 -5.65 -25.68
C GLN A 457 -20.68 -7.01 -25.89
N THR A 458 -20.31 -7.72 -26.97
CA THR A 458 -20.96 -9.00 -27.34
C THR A 458 -20.31 -10.22 -26.70
N GLY A 459 -19.04 -10.12 -26.28
CA GLY A 459 -18.23 -11.25 -25.80
C GLY A 459 -17.80 -12.22 -26.90
N LYS A 460 -18.09 -11.92 -28.17
CA LYS A 460 -17.75 -12.80 -29.31
C LYS A 460 -16.33 -12.54 -29.79
N LEU A 461 -15.68 -13.61 -30.24
CA LEU A 461 -14.42 -13.52 -30.98
C LEU A 461 -14.70 -12.85 -32.33
N LEU A 462 -14.00 -11.76 -32.61
CA LEU A 462 -14.07 -11.00 -33.86
C LEU A 462 -13.07 -11.54 -34.87
N ASP A 463 -11.82 -11.71 -34.46
CA ASP A 463 -10.75 -12.13 -35.37
C ASP A 463 -9.63 -12.90 -34.64
N THR A 464 -8.89 -13.68 -35.43
CA THR A 464 -7.69 -14.40 -35.01
C THR A 464 -6.52 -13.98 -35.89
N LEU A 465 -5.62 -13.17 -35.35
CA LEU A 465 -4.45 -12.66 -36.04
C LEU A 465 -3.30 -13.66 -35.88
N ALA A 466 -3.07 -14.47 -36.92
CA ALA A 466 -2.07 -15.54 -36.93
C ALA A 466 -0.98 -15.26 -37.96
N ALA A 467 0.04 -14.48 -37.58
CA ALA A 467 1.17 -14.25 -38.49
C ALA A 467 2.55 -14.31 -37.83
N HIS A 468 2.64 -14.26 -36.50
CA HIS A 468 3.90 -14.44 -35.77
C HIS A 468 4.36 -15.91 -35.78
N GLN A 469 5.68 -16.12 -35.72
CA GLN A 469 6.29 -17.46 -35.71
C GLN A 469 6.76 -17.91 -34.31
N ALA A 470 6.63 -17.03 -33.32
CA ALA A 470 7.06 -17.26 -31.95
C ALA A 470 6.12 -16.52 -30.98
N PRO A 471 6.19 -16.80 -29.66
CA PRO A 471 5.32 -16.17 -28.68
C PRO A 471 5.33 -14.64 -28.76
N VAL A 472 4.13 -14.06 -28.70
CA VAL A 472 3.95 -12.62 -28.61
C VAL A 472 4.17 -12.19 -27.16
N SER A 473 5.19 -11.37 -26.95
CA SER A 473 5.65 -10.92 -25.63
C SER A 473 4.81 -9.78 -25.07
N GLN A 474 4.40 -8.83 -25.92
CA GLN A 474 3.63 -7.66 -25.51
C GLN A 474 2.69 -7.20 -26.63
N LEU A 475 1.52 -6.70 -26.22
CA LEU A 475 0.57 -5.99 -27.08
C LEU A 475 0.42 -4.56 -26.58
N ALA A 476 0.22 -3.62 -27.51
CA ALA A 476 -0.12 -2.23 -27.21
C ALA A 476 -1.03 -1.68 -28.31
N PHE A 477 -2.07 -0.94 -27.94
CA PHE A 477 -2.87 -0.18 -28.90
C PHE A 477 -2.30 1.23 -29.07
N HIS A 478 -2.44 1.76 -30.28
CA HIS A 478 -2.18 3.15 -30.56
C HIS A 478 -3.16 4.04 -29.76
N PRO A 479 -2.71 5.16 -29.18
CA PRO A 479 -3.54 5.95 -28.28
C PRO A 479 -4.76 6.55 -28.97
N GLU A 480 -4.65 7.11 -30.18
CA GLU A 480 -5.78 7.78 -30.85
C GLU A 480 -6.37 6.99 -32.03
N GLY A 481 -5.82 5.83 -32.35
CA GLY A 481 -6.10 5.12 -33.60
C GLY A 481 -6.29 3.63 -33.35
N ASN A 482 -7.01 2.95 -34.23
CA ASN A 482 -7.27 1.52 -34.10
C ASN A 482 -6.17 0.67 -34.75
N ILE A 483 -4.93 0.94 -34.34
CA ILE A 483 -3.74 0.21 -34.75
C ILE A 483 -3.25 -0.57 -33.54
N LEU A 484 -3.11 -1.89 -33.69
CA LEU A 484 -2.52 -2.75 -32.68
C LEU A 484 -1.04 -2.99 -33.02
N ALA A 485 -0.13 -2.77 -32.08
CA ALA A 485 1.24 -3.24 -32.18
C ALA A 485 1.41 -4.54 -31.40
N SER A 486 2.05 -5.52 -32.03
CA SER A 486 2.44 -6.78 -31.40
C SER A 486 3.94 -7.00 -31.48
N ALA A 487 4.53 -7.33 -30.33
CA ALA A 487 5.95 -7.66 -30.19
C ALA A 487 6.12 -9.17 -30.05
N SER A 488 7.06 -9.78 -30.77
CA SER A 488 7.30 -11.22 -30.68
C SER A 488 8.77 -11.58 -30.56
N TRP A 489 9.02 -12.78 -30.05
CA TRP A 489 10.34 -13.40 -30.03
C TRP A 489 10.82 -13.82 -31.43
N ASP A 490 9.97 -13.72 -32.46
CA ASP A 490 10.37 -13.91 -33.86
C ASP A 490 11.22 -12.74 -34.41
N LYS A 491 11.61 -11.81 -33.52
CA LYS A 491 12.40 -10.59 -33.82
C LYS A 491 11.63 -9.56 -34.64
N THR A 492 10.31 -9.68 -34.73
CA THR A 492 9.47 -8.74 -35.45
C THR A 492 8.52 -8.01 -34.51
N VAL A 493 8.25 -6.75 -34.85
CA VAL A 493 7.11 -6.00 -34.34
C VAL A 493 6.16 -5.78 -35.49
N ARG A 494 4.88 -6.09 -35.31
CA ARG A 494 3.87 -5.94 -36.35
C ARG A 494 2.80 -4.94 -35.95
N LEU A 495 2.42 -4.09 -36.90
CA LEU A 495 1.30 -3.17 -36.79
C LEU A 495 0.11 -3.74 -37.57
N TRP A 496 -1.01 -3.90 -36.88
CA TRP A 496 -2.25 -4.43 -37.41
C TRP A 496 -3.30 -3.34 -37.49
N TYR A 497 -3.84 -3.12 -38.69
CA TYR A 497 -4.93 -2.18 -38.91
C TYR A 497 -6.25 -2.96 -38.86
N LEU A 498 -6.92 -2.95 -37.70
CA LEU A 498 -8.06 -3.83 -37.42
C LEU A 498 -9.36 -3.41 -38.13
N LEU A 499 -9.57 -2.11 -38.31
CA LEU A 499 -10.76 -1.55 -38.96
C LEU A 499 -10.62 -1.41 -40.49
N ASP A 500 -9.40 -1.43 -41.00
CA ASP A 500 -9.17 -1.26 -42.43
C ASP A 500 -9.64 -2.50 -43.19
N ARG A 501 -10.43 -2.28 -44.24
CA ARG A 501 -10.94 -3.34 -45.12
C ARG A 501 -9.81 -4.17 -45.74
N ASP A 502 -8.67 -3.53 -45.98
CA ASP A 502 -7.50 -4.12 -46.64
C ASP A 502 -6.53 -4.82 -45.67
N ARG A 503 -6.84 -4.79 -44.36
CA ARG A 503 -6.11 -5.49 -43.27
C ARG A 503 -4.59 -5.44 -43.44
N LYS A 504 -4.06 -4.25 -43.69
CA LYS A 504 -2.63 -4.08 -43.91
C LYS A 504 -1.89 -4.49 -42.65
N VAL A 505 -0.82 -5.26 -42.83
CA VAL A 505 0.11 -5.61 -41.74
C VAL A 505 1.45 -5.02 -42.10
N ARG A 506 1.96 -4.17 -41.23
CA ARG A 506 3.31 -3.62 -41.38
C ARG A 506 4.25 -4.34 -40.43
N CYS A 507 5.44 -4.72 -40.90
CA CYS A 507 6.43 -5.44 -40.11
C CYS A 507 7.68 -4.56 -39.89
N PHE A 508 8.19 -4.56 -38.66
CA PHE A 508 9.47 -3.97 -38.28
C PHE A 508 10.41 -5.09 -37.81
N GLU A 509 11.47 -5.31 -38.58
CA GLU A 509 12.47 -6.34 -38.27
C GLU A 509 13.53 -5.80 -37.30
N HIS A 510 13.90 -6.62 -36.31
CA HIS A 510 14.91 -6.31 -35.30
C HIS A 510 16.04 -7.35 -35.32
N SER A 511 17.20 -6.98 -34.76
CA SER A 511 18.35 -7.88 -34.65
C SER A 511 18.11 -9.09 -33.74
N ARG A 512 17.32 -8.90 -32.68
CA ARG A 512 16.99 -9.88 -31.64
C ARG A 512 15.52 -9.85 -31.28
N GLU A 513 15.15 -10.83 -30.45
CA GLU A 513 13.83 -11.02 -29.87
C GLU A 513 13.34 -9.74 -29.19
N VAL A 514 12.08 -9.39 -29.43
CA VAL A 514 11.47 -8.19 -28.86
C VAL A 514 10.70 -8.58 -27.60
N LEU A 515 11.00 -7.90 -26.50
CA LEU A 515 10.44 -8.20 -25.18
C LEU A 515 9.25 -7.32 -24.84
N SER A 516 9.30 -6.05 -25.21
CA SER A 516 8.25 -5.08 -24.89
C SER A 516 8.10 -4.03 -25.97
N VAL A 517 6.88 -3.51 -26.10
CA VAL A 517 6.53 -2.43 -27.01
C VAL A 517 5.63 -1.43 -26.28
N ALA A 518 5.84 -0.14 -26.55
CA ALA A 518 5.02 0.95 -26.05
C ALA A 518 4.84 2.02 -27.13
N PHE A 519 3.64 2.57 -27.23
CA PHE A 519 3.37 3.75 -28.05
C PHE A 519 3.68 5.02 -27.27
N ARG A 520 4.21 6.03 -27.97
CA ARG A 520 4.24 7.40 -27.47
C ARG A 520 2.78 7.92 -27.40
N PRO A 521 2.41 8.76 -26.41
CA PRO A 521 1.04 9.25 -26.26
C PRO A 521 0.46 10.01 -27.46
N ASP A 522 1.31 10.57 -28.32
CA ASP A 522 0.91 11.20 -29.59
C ASP A 522 0.57 10.18 -30.68
N GLY A 523 1.08 8.95 -30.58
CA GLY A 523 0.92 7.88 -31.56
C GLY A 523 1.93 7.89 -32.71
N GLU A 524 2.76 8.92 -32.84
CA GLU A 524 3.69 9.06 -33.97
C GLU A 524 4.91 8.12 -33.87
N GLN A 525 5.31 7.81 -32.64
CA GLN A 525 6.49 6.98 -32.35
C GLN A 525 6.14 5.73 -31.55
N LEU A 526 6.88 4.65 -31.85
CA LEU A 526 6.82 3.36 -31.17
C LEU A 526 8.20 3.04 -30.59
N ALA A 527 8.27 2.71 -29.30
CA ALA A 527 9.48 2.17 -28.69
C ALA A 527 9.38 0.65 -28.57
N CYS A 528 10.48 -0.04 -28.86
CA CYS A 528 10.62 -1.48 -28.80
C CYS A 528 11.86 -1.86 -27.99
N SER A 529 11.71 -2.67 -26.94
CA SER A 529 12.86 -3.21 -26.20
C SER A 529 13.26 -4.59 -26.73
N THR A 530 14.54 -4.80 -26.94
CA THR A 530 15.08 -6.07 -27.44
C THR A 530 15.84 -6.82 -26.35
N LEU A 531 16.01 -8.13 -26.54
CA LEU A 531 16.83 -8.98 -25.67
C LEU A 531 18.31 -8.55 -25.62
N ASP A 532 18.78 -7.77 -26.62
CA ASP A 532 20.13 -7.20 -26.56
C ASP A 532 20.27 -6.07 -25.51
N GLY A 533 19.18 -5.62 -24.89
CA GLY A 533 19.19 -4.48 -23.96
C GLY A 533 19.20 -3.13 -24.67
N GLN A 534 18.80 -3.11 -25.94
CA GLN A 534 18.57 -1.88 -26.70
C GLN A 534 17.08 -1.50 -26.68
N ILE A 535 16.82 -0.19 -26.75
CA ILE A 535 15.49 0.37 -26.98
C ILE A 535 15.53 1.05 -28.34
N ASN A 536 14.78 0.53 -29.31
CA ASN A 536 14.70 1.08 -30.66
C ASN A 536 13.42 1.91 -30.81
N PHE A 537 13.54 3.07 -31.45
CA PHE A 537 12.43 3.97 -31.74
C PHE A 537 12.08 3.92 -33.22
N TRP A 538 10.80 3.77 -33.52
CA TRP A 538 10.26 3.65 -34.87
C TRP A 538 9.19 4.71 -35.09
N ASN A 539 9.21 5.35 -36.27
CA ASN A 539 8.10 6.17 -36.71
C ASN A 539 6.98 5.25 -37.26
N VAL A 540 5.76 5.43 -36.78
CA VAL A 540 4.61 4.58 -37.11
C VAL A 540 4.15 4.78 -38.56
N GLU A 541 4.15 6.02 -39.06
CA GLU A 541 3.68 6.38 -40.39
C GLU A 541 4.68 5.94 -41.48
N TYR A 542 5.94 6.32 -41.33
CA TYR A 542 6.99 6.02 -42.32
C TYR A 542 7.62 4.64 -42.12
N GLY A 543 7.49 4.04 -40.94
CA GLY A 543 8.10 2.76 -40.57
C GLY A 543 9.62 2.75 -40.63
N THR A 544 10.23 3.90 -40.36
CA THR A 544 11.68 4.07 -40.31
C THR A 544 12.13 4.11 -38.85
N GLN A 545 13.32 3.57 -38.57
CA GLN A 545 13.93 3.69 -37.26
C GLN A 545 14.44 5.12 -37.05
N THR A 546 13.95 5.81 -36.03
CA THR A 546 14.36 7.20 -35.70
C THR A 546 15.60 7.23 -34.82
N GLY A 547 15.78 6.26 -33.93
CA GLY A 547 16.91 6.19 -33.01
C GLY A 547 17.00 4.86 -32.25
N SER A 548 18.08 4.70 -31.49
CA SER A 548 18.28 3.59 -30.56
C SER A 548 19.06 4.03 -29.32
N ILE A 549 18.70 3.43 -28.18
CA ILE A 549 19.40 3.58 -26.90
C ILE A 549 20.04 2.24 -26.54
N GLU A 550 21.33 2.23 -26.19
CA GLU A 550 22.02 1.06 -25.63
C GLU A 550 22.05 1.13 -24.10
N GLY A 551 21.09 0.48 -23.43
CA GLY A 551 20.95 0.55 -21.97
C GLY A 551 21.52 -0.64 -21.19
N ARG A 552 22.20 -1.57 -21.86
CA ARG A 552 22.74 -2.80 -21.25
C ARG A 552 23.68 -2.54 -20.06
N ARG A 553 24.47 -1.46 -20.12
CA ARG A 553 25.39 -1.07 -19.03
C ARG A 553 24.70 -0.29 -17.91
N ASP A 554 23.56 0.33 -18.22
CA ASP A 554 22.80 1.15 -17.27
C ASP A 554 22.00 0.27 -16.30
N LEU A 555 21.46 -0.85 -16.83
CA LEU A 555 20.93 -1.98 -16.06
C LEU A 555 22.08 -2.69 -15.35
N VAL A 556 22.40 -2.24 -14.13
CA VAL A 556 23.41 -2.93 -13.33
C VAL A 556 22.86 -4.26 -12.83
N ALA A 557 23.41 -5.35 -13.35
CA ALA A 557 23.14 -6.69 -12.85
C ALA A 557 23.74 -6.82 -11.45
N GLY A 558 22.92 -7.23 -10.48
CA GLY A 558 23.46 -7.76 -9.23
C GLY A 558 23.81 -9.23 -9.38
N LYS A 559 24.73 -9.70 -8.54
CA LYS A 559 25.11 -11.11 -8.49
C LYS A 559 24.13 -11.87 -7.60
N ALA A 560 23.46 -12.87 -8.17
CA ALA A 560 22.71 -13.86 -7.40
C ALA A 560 23.67 -14.80 -6.66
N VAL A 561 23.22 -15.41 -5.57
CA VAL A 561 24.09 -16.20 -4.67
C VAL A 561 24.47 -17.54 -5.32
N ASP A 562 23.55 -18.10 -6.10
CA ASP A 562 23.70 -19.33 -6.88
C ASP A 562 24.49 -19.14 -8.18
N ASP A 563 24.67 -17.89 -8.64
CA ASP A 563 25.34 -17.63 -9.91
C ASP A 563 26.88 -17.70 -9.79
N LEU A 564 27.46 -18.63 -10.55
CA LEU A 564 28.90 -18.86 -10.64
C LEU A 564 29.60 -17.88 -11.60
N THR A 565 28.85 -17.18 -12.44
CA THR A 565 29.41 -16.27 -13.43
C THR A 565 29.86 -14.94 -12.81
N SER A 566 30.75 -14.25 -13.53
CA SER A 566 31.17 -12.90 -13.18
C SER A 566 30.17 -11.88 -13.70
N ILE A 567 30.02 -10.77 -12.97
CA ILE A 567 29.04 -9.71 -13.26
C ILE A 567 29.21 -9.14 -14.67
N ASN A 568 30.46 -8.99 -15.13
CA ASN A 568 30.76 -8.47 -16.47
C ASN A 568 30.21 -9.36 -17.58
N ASN A 569 30.10 -10.67 -17.34
CA ASN A 569 29.48 -11.60 -18.28
C ASN A 569 27.95 -11.60 -18.13
N GLN A 570 27.42 -11.43 -16.91
CA GLN A 570 25.97 -11.28 -16.68
C GLN A 570 25.40 -10.04 -17.37
N HIS A 571 26.13 -8.92 -17.42
CA HIS A 571 25.68 -7.75 -18.17
C HIS A 571 25.34 -8.06 -19.63
N LYS A 572 25.94 -9.10 -20.23
CA LYS A 572 25.63 -9.49 -21.62
C LYS A 572 24.22 -10.08 -21.78
N THR A 573 23.60 -10.57 -20.71
CA THR A 573 22.26 -11.18 -20.73
C THR A 573 21.17 -10.25 -20.18
N GLN A 574 21.53 -9.03 -19.75
CA GLN A 574 20.58 -8.06 -19.21
C GLN A 574 19.80 -7.35 -20.32
N ALA A 575 18.49 -7.23 -20.11
CA ALA A 575 17.58 -6.58 -21.04
C ALA A 575 16.43 -5.89 -20.31
N PHE A 576 15.82 -4.90 -20.97
CA PHE A 576 14.58 -4.29 -20.50
C PHE A 576 13.40 -5.19 -20.86
N THR A 577 12.82 -5.85 -19.84
CA THR A 577 11.63 -6.69 -20.01
C THR A 577 10.37 -5.84 -20.18
N ARG A 578 10.36 -4.63 -19.63
CA ARG A 578 9.22 -3.71 -19.73
C ARG A 578 9.70 -2.29 -19.95
N ILE A 579 8.97 -1.58 -20.82
CA ILE A 579 9.14 -0.15 -21.07
C ILE A 579 7.80 0.57 -21.01
N ALA A 580 7.82 1.84 -20.62
CA ALA A 580 6.64 2.69 -20.58
C ALA A 580 7.00 4.15 -20.91
N TYR A 581 6.24 4.78 -21.80
CA TYR A 581 6.36 6.20 -22.04
C TYR A 581 5.75 7.02 -20.92
N SER A 582 6.36 8.17 -20.65
CA SER A 582 5.75 9.24 -19.86
C SER A 582 4.46 9.73 -20.51
N ALA A 583 3.56 10.30 -19.70
CA ALA A 583 2.28 10.81 -20.18
C ALA A 583 2.41 11.98 -21.18
N ASP A 584 3.51 12.75 -21.12
CA ASP A 584 3.84 13.82 -22.09
C ASP A 584 4.56 13.26 -23.34
N GLY A 585 5.06 12.03 -23.30
CA GLY A 585 5.86 11.43 -24.36
C GLY A 585 7.30 11.91 -24.48
N THR A 586 7.83 12.68 -23.53
CA THR A 586 9.22 13.20 -23.55
C THR A 586 10.24 12.26 -22.92
N ALA A 587 9.79 11.33 -22.08
CA ALA A 587 10.67 10.40 -21.39
C ALA A 587 10.13 8.97 -21.50
N ILE A 588 11.03 7.99 -21.37
CA ILE A 588 10.71 6.57 -21.35
C ILE A 588 11.36 5.90 -20.13
N LEU A 589 10.58 5.10 -19.42
CA LEU A 589 11.06 4.24 -18.35
C LEU A 589 11.36 2.85 -18.91
N GLY A 590 12.47 2.28 -18.48
CA GLY A 590 12.83 0.89 -18.75
C GLY A 590 13.23 0.17 -17.46
N GLY A 591 12.69 -1.03 -17.27
CA GLY A 591 13.10 -1.94 -16.20
C GLY A 591 13.17 -3.38 -16.70
N GLY A 592 13.80 -4.22 -15.88
CA GLY A 592 14.02 -5.62 -16.19
C GLY A 592 14.45 -6.43 -14.99
N ARG A 593 15.24 -7.48 -15.24
CA ARG A 593 15.85 -8.34 -14.22
C ARG A 593 17.07 -7.69 -13.57
N SER A 594 16.85 -6.51 -12.99
CA SER A 594 17.88 -5.77 -12.26
C SER A 594 17.28 -5.01 -11.09
N ASN A 595 18.14 -4.55 -10.16
CA ASN A 595 17.75 -3.67 -9.07
C ASN A 595 17.54 -2.21 -9.52
N HIS A 596 17.64 -1.94 -10.82
CA HIS A 596 17.62 -0.59 -11.35
C HIS A 596 16.53 -0.37 -12.39
N ILE A 597 15.90 0.79 -12.31
CA ILE A 597 14.98 1.31 -13.30
C ILE A 597 15.64 2.53 -13.93
N CYS A 598 15.66 2.60 -15.25
CA CYS A 598 16.31 3.65 -16.01
C CYS A 598 15.25 4.55 -16.65
N LEU A 599 15.46 5.87 -16.55
CA LEU A 599 14.64 6.89 -17.19
C LEU A 599 15.48 7.57 -18.27
N TYR A 600 15.04 7.48 -19.50
CA TYR A 600 15.69 8.09 -20.66
C TYR A 600 14.85 9.23 -21.22
N ASP A 601 15.53 10.21 -21.82
CA ASP A 601 14.91 11.22 -22.66
C ASP A 601 14.68 10.64 -24.05
N THR A 602 13.51 10.87 -24.64
CA THR A 602 13.15 10.37 -25.96
C THR A 602 13.77 11.20 -27.07
N ASP A 603 13.99 12.50 -26.83
CA ASP A 603 14.44 13.41 -27.87
C ASP A 603 15.97 13.38 -28.01
N THR A 604 16.69 13.30 -26.89
CA THR A 604 18.16 13.26 -26.87
C THR A 604 18.74 11.86 -26.72
N TYR A 605 17.93 10.84 -26.39
CA TYR A 605 18.36 9.46 -26.16
C TYR A 605 19.36 9.29 -25.00
N ILE A 606 19.36 10.20 -24.01
CA ILE A 606 20.29 10.20 -22.87
C ILE A 606 19.60 9.63 -21.63
N LEU A 607 20.36 8.89 -20.80
CA LEU A 607 19.92 8.49 -19.47
C LEU A 607 19.79 9.72 -18.55
N ILE A 608 18.58 10.03 -18.14
CA ILE A 608 18.28 11.13 -17.21
C ILE A 608 18.60 10.68 -15.79
N ARG A 609 18.09 9.51 -15.39
CA ARG A 609 18.20 9.03 -14.01
C ARG A 609 18.08 7.51 -13.92
N ARG A 610 18.83 6.96 -12.96
CA ARG A 610 18.69 5.57 -12.52
C ARG A 610 18.10 5.55 -11.11
N PHE A 611 17.03 4.78 -10.93
CA PHE A 611 16.40 4.53 -9.64
C PHE A 611 16.85 3.17 -9.12
N ARG A 612 17.21 3.11 -7.84
CA ARG A 612 17.48 1.84 -7.16
C ARG A 612 16.19 1.38 -6.48
N ILE A 613 15.76 0.15 -6.74
CA ILE A 613 14.49 -0.39 -6.27
C ILE A 613 14.56 -0.63 -4.76
N THR A 614 15.56 -1.40 -4.33
CA THR A 614 15.74 -1.75 -2.90
C THR A 614 17.21 -1.80 -2.49
N GLU A 615 17.47 -1.49 -1.23
CA GLU A 615 18.75 -1.70 -0.56
C GLU A 615 18.80 -3.01 0.24
N ASN A 616 17.69 -3.74 0.30
CA ASN A 616 17.54 -4.95 1.08
C ASN A 616 18.41 -6.10 0.53
N LEU A 617 19.32 -6.59 1.36
CA LEU A 617 20.29 -7.63 1.06
C LEU A 617 19.72 -9.05 1.23
N ASP A 618 18.50 -9.18 1.75
CA ASP A 618 17.76 -10.45 1.81
C ASP A 618 17.27 -10.90 0.42
N TYR A 619 17.22 -9.96 -0.54
CA TYR A 619 16.97 -10.25 -1.94
C TYR A 619 18.26 -10.53 -2.71
N GLN A 620 18.20 -11.52 -3.59
CA GLN A 620 19.27 -11.79 -4.54
C GLN A 620 19.31 -10.70 -5.62
N GLY A 621 20.49 -10.45 -6.21
CA GLY A 621 20.63 -9.45 -7.27
C GLY A 621 20.70 -8.00 -6.78
N VAL A 622 20.84 -7.77 -5.46
CA VAL A 622 21.08 -6.43 -4.88
C VAL A 622 22.57 -6.14 -4.71
N LYS A 623 23.35 -7.13 -4.27
CA LYS A 623 24.81 -6.99 -4.14
C LYS A 623 25.46 -7.08 -5.51
N LEU A 624 26.28 -6.10 -5.84
CA LEU A 624 27.13 -6.18 -7.03
C LEU A 624 28.21 -7.24 -6.83
N ARG A 625 28.88 -7.25 -5.68
CA ARG A 625 29.95 -8.20 -5.36
C ARG A 625 29.54 -9.07 -4.17
N ALA A 626 29.74 -10.37 -4.31
CA ALA A 626 29.60 -11.32 -3.21
C ALA A 626 30.70 -11.07 -2.16
N ASN A 627 30.36 -11.25 -0.88
CA ASN A 627 31.33 -11.16 0.20
C ASN A 627 32.08 -12.49 0.31
N TYR A 628 33.41 -12.47 0.21
CA TYR A 628 34.24 -13.68 0.32
C TYR A 628 34.12 -14.36 1.68
N ARG A 629 33.81 -13.61 2.75
CA ARG A 629 33.58 -14.16 4.09
C ARG A 629 32.33 -15.05 4.17
N GLN A 630 31.41 -14.90 3.21
CA GLN A 630 30.20 -15.71 3.11
C GLN A 630 30.38 -16.90 2.17
N GLN A 631 31.60 -17.17 1.71
CA GLN A 631 31.95 -18.34 0.91
C GLN A 631 32.69 -19.35 1.81
N SER A 632 32.17 -20.58 1.84
CA SER A 632 32.80 -21.73 2.51
C SER A 632 33.21 -22.77 1.45
N ASP A 633 33.97 -23.78 1.86
CA ASP A 633 34.32 -24.90 0.98
C ASP A 633 33.08 -25.68 0.50
N GLY A 634 32.00 -25.66 1.29
CA GLY A 634 30.69 -26.21 0.93
C GLY A 634 29.83 -25.30 0.06
N GLY A 635 30.38 -24.17 -0.42
CA GLY A 635 29.66 -23.15 -1.19
C GLY A 635 29.23 -21.93 -0.36
N PRO A 636 28.36 -21.07 -0.90
CA PRO A 636 27.88 -19.89 -0.19
C PRO A 636 27.09 -20.26 1.07
N LEU A 637 27.41 -19.64 2.22
CA LEU A 637 26.72 -19.91 3.49
C LEU A 637 25.20 -19.69 3.41
N ALA A 638 24.75 -18.72 2.62
CA ALA A 638 23.33 -18.43 2.47
C ALA A 638 22.52 -19.48 1.67
N LEU A 639 23.20 -20.44 1.03
CA LEU A 639 22.56 -21.59 0.37
C LEU A 639 22.61 -22.85 1.24
N ILE A 640 23.29 -22.81 2.37
CA ILE A 640 23.26 -23.90 3.35
C ILE A 640 21.88 -23.88 3.97
N ASP A 641 21.23 -25.04 3.92
CA ASP A 641 19.95 -25.26 4.56
C ASP A 641 20.20 -25.51 6.05
N ASP A 642 20.08 -24.45 6.86
CA ASP A 642 20.25 -24.51 8.31
C ASP A 642 19.03 -25.14 9.01
N GLN A 643 17.93 -25.43 8.29
CA GLN A 643 16.71 -26.00 8.87
C GLN A 643 16.79 -27.54 8.94
N SER A 644 16.93 -28.07 10.15
CA SER A 644 16.82 -29.51 10.39
C SER A 644 15.34 -29.95 10.45
N ASP A 645 15.04 -31.18 9.98
CA ASP A 645 13.67 -31.74 9.99
C ASP A 645 13.09 -31.91 11.42
N GLU A 646 13.93 -31.76 12.45
CA GLU A 646 13.56 -31.82 13.88
C GLU A 646 13.40 -30.43 14.53
N GLU A 647 13.77 -29.35 13.82
CA GLU A 647 13.66 -27.99 14.33
C GLU A 647 12.22 -27.47 14.29
N VAL A 648 11.85 -26.84 15.40
CA VAL A 648 10.60 -26.11 15.54
C VAL A 648 10.91 -24.66 15.18
N ASP A 649 10.11 -24.04 14.31
CA ASP A 649 10.26 -22.62 13.91
C ASP A 649 10.48 -21.67 15.12
N LEU A 650 10.81 -20.40 14.87
CA LEU A 650 10.72 -19.32 15.90
C LEU A 650 9.35 -19.31 16.64
N HIS A 651 8.30 -19.78 15.97
CA HIS A 651 6.94 -19.97 16.50
C HIS A 651 6.62 -21.43 16.87
N GLY A 652 7.62 -22.30 16.78
CA GLY A 652 7.64 -23.76 16.88
C GLY A 652 6.44 -24.48 16.30
N LEU A 653 6.23 -24.24 15.01
CA LEU A 653 5.55 -25.16 14.11
C LEU A 653 6.63 -26.05 13.47
N ARG A 654 6.28 -27.31 13.18
CA ARG A 654 7.15 -28.19 12.39
C ARG A 654 7.13 -27.70 10.95
N VAL A 655 8.29 -27.35 10.41
CA VAL A 655 8.43 -27.01 8.99
C VAL A 655 8.39 -28.30 8.20
N ASN A 656 7.22 -28.65 7.68
CA ASN A 656 7.15 -29.76 6.73
C ASN A 656 7.77 -29.28 5.41
N ARG A 657 8.85 -29.92 4.97
CA ARG A 657 9.45 -29.73 3.65
C ARG A 657 8.46 -30.10 2.55
N THR A 658 7.67 -29.13 2.07
CA THR A 658 6.79 -29.28 0.92
C THR A 658 7.33 -28.58 -0.34
N SER A 659 8.60 -28.17 -0.33
CA SER A 659 9.24 -27.53 -1.49
C SER A 659 9.49 -28.53 -2.62
N LEU A 660 8.98 -28.23 -3.81
CA LEU A 660 9.17 -29.03 -5.01
C LEU A 660 10.48 -28.60 -5.71
N PRO A 661 11.35 -29.54 -6.14
CA PRO A 661 12.57 -29.19 -6.85
C PRO A 661 12.30 -28.43 -8.15
N GLY A 662 13.05 -27.35 -8.39
CA GLY A 662 13.05 -26.61 -9.66
C GLY A 662 11.93 -25.56 -9.83
N VAL A 663 11.10 -25.33 -8.80
CA VAL A 663 10.02 -24.34 -8.86
C VAL A 663 10.56 -22.91 -8.82
N ARG A 664 10.34 -22.15 -9.90
CA ARG A 664 10.74 -20.72 -10.03
C ARG A 664 9.59 -19.72 -9.91
N LYS A 665 8.33 -20.18 -10.03
CA LYS A 665 7.10 -19.37 -9.95
C LYS A 665 6.13 -20.08 -8.98
N GLY A 666 5.27 -19.33 -8.30
CA GLY A 666 4.29 -19.88 -7.36
C GLY A 666 4.60 -19.58 -5.89
N ASP A 667 4.18 -20.47 -4.99
CA ASP A 667 4.24 -20.25 -3.54
C ASP A 667 5.68 -20.07 -3.03
N LEU A 668 5.90 -19.03 -2.23
CA LEU A 668 7.20 -18.70 -1.65
C LEU A 668 7.66 -19.79 -0.68
N SER A 669 6.72 -20.45 0.01
CA SER A 669 7.00 -21.58 0.91
C SER A 669 7.47 -22.84 0.18
N GLN A 670 7.28 -22.91 -1.15
CA GLN A 670 7.68 -24.06 -1.96
C GLN A 670 9.05 -23.87 -2.62
N ARG A 671 9.71 -22.72 -2.42
CA ARG A 671 11.06 -22.45 -2.95
C ARG A 671 12.12 -22.70 -1.89
N THR A 672 13.24 -23.28 -2.31
CA THR A 672 14.45 -23.41 -1.49
C THR A 672 15.41 -22.22 -1.66
N THR A 673 15.17 -21.35 -2.64
CA THR A 673 16.04 -20.21 -2.95
C THR A 673 15.41 -18.87 -2.62
N GLN A 674 16.24 -17.92 -2.20
CA GLN A 674 15.82 -16.54 -1.95
C GLN A 674 15.29 -15.87 -3.23
N PRO A 675 14.29 -14.97 -3.12
CA PRO A 675 13.76 -14.25 -4.27
C PRO A 675 14.80 -13.29 -4.88
N GLU A 676 14.86 -13.28 -6.22
CA GLU A 676 15.64 -12.30 -6.99
C GLU A 676 14.89 -10.98 -7.14
N ILE A 677 15.58 -9.84 -6.99
CA ILE A 677 15.01 -8.53 -7.30
C ILE A 677 14.83 -8.36 -8.81
N ARG A 678 13.62 -8.01 -9.22
CA ARG A 678 13.28 -7.69 -10.62
C ARG A 678 12.09 -6.75 -10.67
N THR A 679 11.98 -6.00 -11.76
CA THR A 679 10.72 -5.36 -12.14
C THR A 679 9.97 -6.25 -13.11
N THR A 680 8.76 -6.63 -12.76
CA THR A 680 7.88 -7.41 -13.66
C THR A 680 7.15 -6.49 -14.63
N ASP A 681 6.58 -5.40 -14.12
CA ASP A 681 5.82 -4.43 -14.91
C ASP A 681 5.99 -2.99 -14.38
N LEU A 682 5.73 -2.02 -15.26
CA LEU A 682 5.96 -0.59 -15.05
C LEU A 682 4.84 0.22 -15.72
N ALA A 683 4.36 1.26 -15.05
CA ALA A 683 3.38 2.18 -15.64
C ALA A 683 3.60 3.61 -15.15
N PHE A 684 3.52 4.58 -16.06
CA PHE A 684 3.39 5.99 -15.68
C PHE A 684 1.96 6.30 -15.26
N SER A 685 1.80 7.20 -14.30
CA SER A 685 0.50 7.81 -14.03
C SER A 685 0.10 8.65 -15.24
N PRO A 686 -1.17 8.56 -15.70
CA PRO A 686 -1.69 9.42 -16.76
C PRO A 686 -1.63 10.92 -16.45
N THR A 687 -1.51 11.29 -15.17
CA THR A 687 -1.28 12.68 -14.72
C THR A 687 0.17 13.14 -14.88
N GLY A 688 1.10 12.23 -15.22
CA GLY A 688 2.52 12.51 -15.38
C GLY A 688 3.30 12.75 -14.08
N ARG A 689 2.61 12.96 -12.95
CA ARG A 689 3.27 13.34 -11.68
C ARG A 689 3.83 12.17 -10.89
N ALA A 690 3.50 10.95 -11.27
CA ALA A 690 3.96 9.74 -10.62
C ALA A 690 4.15 8.60 -11.62
N TRP A 691 4.87 7.57 -11.21
CA TRP A 691 4.92 6.29 -11.88
C TRP A 691 5.00 5.17 -10.83
N ALA A 692 4.54 4.00 -11.24
CA ALA A 692 4.53 2.80 -10.43
C ALA A 692 5.42 1.72 -11.06
N ALA A 693 6.08 0.96 -10.20
CA ALA A 693 6.83 -0.23 -10.59
C ALA A 693 6.42 -1.40 -9.73
N VAL A 694 6.07 -2.51 -10.39
CA VAL A 694 5.87 -3.78 -9.71
C VAL A 694 7.22 -4.45 -9.57
N CYS A 695 7.62 -4.63 -8.32
CA CYS A 695 8.86 -5.27 -7.94
C CYS A 695 8.54 -6.48 -7.05
N THR A 696 9.53 -7.34 -6.81
CA THR A 696 9.39 -8.46 -5.86
C THR A 696 9.17 -8.01 -4.41
N ASP A 697 9.58 -6.79 -4.08
CA ASP A 697 9.37 -6.17 -2.75
C ASP A 697 7.95 -5.62 -2.58
N GLY A 698 7.29 -5.25 -3.69
CA GLY A 698 5.98 -4.63 -3.67
C GLY A 698 5.75 -3.68 -4.84
N LEU A 699 4.69 -2.86 -4.74
CA LEU A 699 4.34 -1.82 -5.71
C LEU A 699 5.00 -0.51 -5.28
N LEU A 700 6.13 -0.17 -5.90
CA LEU A 700 6.82 1.08 -5.62
C LEU A 700 6.15 2.23 -6.36
N LEU A 701 5.76 3.26 -5.62
CA LEU A 701 5.25 4.51 -6.17
C LEU A 701 6.30 5.60 -6.04
N TYR A 702 6.66 6.19 -7.17
CA TYR A 702 7.53 7.35 -7.24
C TYR A 702 6.72 8.54 -7.72
N SER A 703 6.86 9.67 -7.04
CA SER A 703 6.14 10.92 -7.35
C SER A 703 7.10 12.10 -7.45
N LEU A 704 6.68 13.16 -8.14
CA LEU A 704 7.39 14.43 -8.16
C LEU A 704 7.08 15.18 -6.85
N ASP A 705 8.11 15.38 -6.04
CA ASP A 705 8.04 16.27 -4.88
C ASP A 705 8.62 17.64 -5.28
N GLU A 706 7.76 18.64 -5.37
CA GLU A 706 8.15 20.01 -5.74
C GLU A 706 8.42 20.90 -4.53
N ALA A 707 8.14 20.45 -3.30
CA ALA A 707 8.14 21.35 -2.14
C ALA A 707 9.54 21.83 -1.72
N TRP A 708 10.58 21.03 -1.99
CA TRP A 708 11.93 21.25 -1.45
C TRP A 708 12.97 21.67 -2.49
N ILE A 709 12.59 21.79 -3.76
CA ILE A 709 13.52 22.11 -4.85
C ILE A 709 13.17 23.50 -5.36
N PHE A 710 14.13 24.41 -5.28
CA PHE A 710 14.03 25.70 -5.95
C PHE A 710 14.32 25.51 -7.44
N ASP A 711 13.29 25.63 -8.26
CA ASP A 711 13.32 25.40 -9.71
C ASP A 711 12.60 26.57 -10.43
N PRO A 712 13.23 27.74 -10.53
CA PRO A 712 12.61 28.91 -11.15
C PRO A 712 12.44 28.69 -12.65
N PHE A 713 11.37 29.24 -13.23
CA PHE A 713 11.08 29.08 -14.65
C PHE A 713 11.86 30.09 -15.51
N ASP A 714 11.77 31.37 -15.17
CA ASP A 714 12.39 32.48 -15.90
C ASP A 714 12.70 33.60 -14.90
N LEU A 715 13.91 33.58 -14.34
CA LEU A 715 14.31 34.44 -13.22
C LEU A 715 15.10 35.65 -13.72
N ASP A 716 14.73 36.83 -13.22
CA ASP A 716 15.47 38.08 -13.39
C ASP A 716 15.87 38.66 -12.02
N THR A 717 16.87 39.52 -12.01
CA THR A 717 17.39 40.23 -10.81
C THR A 717 16.31 41.02 -10.07
N THR A 718 15.25 41.46 -10.77
CA THR A 718 14.11 42.19 -10.21
C THR A 718 13.08 41.28 -9.53
N VAL A 719 13.13 39.97 -9.80
CA VAL A 719 12.13 39.01 -9.34
C VAL A 719 12.59 38.40 -8.02
N THR A 720 12.07 38.93 -6.92
CA THR A 720 12.30 38.41 -5.56
C THR A 720 10.98 38.22 -4.82
N PRO A 721 10.93 37.35 -3.79
CA PRO A 721 9.73 37.20 -2.96
C PRO A 721 9.26 38.54 -2.34
N ALA A 722 10.20 39.39 -1.94
CA ALA A 722 9.91 40.71 -1.40
C ALA A 722 9.25 41.63 -2.44
N ALA A 723 9.74 41.61 -3.68
CA ALA A 723 9.18 42.40 -4.76
C ALA A 723 7.78 41.90 -5.20
N ALA A 724 7.54 40.58 -5.21
CA ALA A 724 6.22 40.01 -5.45
C ALA A 724 5.21 40.41 -4.36
N LEU A 725 5.63 40.43 -3.10
CA LEU A 725 4.80 40.91 -1.98
C LEU A 725 4.61 42.43 -2.00
N ALA A 726 5.56 43.21 -2.54
CA ALA A 726 5.40 44.64 -2.75
C ALA A 726 4.35 44.92 -3.83
N ALA A 727 4.42 44.24 -4.98
CA ALA A 727 3.40 44.32 -6.03
C ALA A 727 2.00 43.95 -5.52
N LEU A 728 1.90 42.95 -4.64
CA LEU A 728 0.63 42.59 -3.99
C LEU A 728 0.09 43.72 -3.10
N ARG A 729 0.96 44.45 -2.38
CA ARG A 729 0.56 45.63 -1.57
C ARG A 729 0.08 46.78 -2.45
N ASP A 730 0.69 46.94 -3.61
CA ASP A 730 0.31 47.95 -4.60
C ASP A 730 -0.93 47.55 -5.41
N THR A 731 -1.58 46.43 -5.08
CA THR A 731 -2.76 45.85 -5.76
C THR A 731 -2.54 45.47 -7.23
N ASP A 732 -1.29 45.37 -7.67
CA ASP A 732 -0.93 44.80 -8.97
C ASP A 732 -0.87 43.27 -8.88
N TYR A 733 -2.05 42.66 -8.89
CA TYR A 733 -2.22 41.22 -8.77
C TYR A 733 -1.60 40.44 -9.94
N LEU A 734 -1.61 41.01 -11.16
CA LEU A 734 -1.08 40.33 -12.34
C LEU A 734 0.43 40.20 -12.24
N MET A 735 1.13 41.30 -11.95
CA MET A 735 2.58 41.29 -11.80
C MET A 735 3.00 40.46 -10.59
N ALA A 736 2.32 40.59 -9.46
CA ALA A 736 2.59 39.76 -8.28
C ALA A 736 2.51 38.26 -8.60
N LEU A 737 1.45 37.84 -9.31
CA LEU A 737 1.25 36.44 -9.68
C LEU A 737 2.30 35.94 -10.68
N ILE A 738 2.64 36.73 -11.70
CA ILE A 738 3.67 36.37 -12.68
C ILE A 738 5.04 36.25 -12.00
N MET A 739 5.39 37.19 -11.11
CA MET A 739 6.64 37.12 -10.34
C MET A 739 6.72 35.87 -9.46
N ALA A 740 5.61 35.50 -8.81
CA ALA A 740 5.52 34.28 -8.02
C ALA A 740 5.67 33.02 -8.88
N LEU A 741 5.03 32.98 -10.06
CA LEU A 741 5.14 31.85 -10.98
C LEU A 741 6.54 31.73 -11.60
N ARG A 742 7.23 32.85 -11.83
CA ARG A 742 8.63 32.88 -12.28
C ARG A 742 9.57 32.31 -11.22
N LEU A 743 9.38 32.67 -9.95
CA LEU A 743 10.12 32.10 -8.80
C LEU A 743 9.80 30.62 -8.58
N ASN A 744 8.59 30.20 -8.95
CA ASN A 744 8.11 28.84 -8.80
C ASN A 744 8.10 28.33 -7.35
N GLU A 745 7.85 29.22 -6.38
CA GLU A 745 7.76 28.87 -4.98
C GLU A 745 6.28 28.66 -4.59
N ALA A 746 5.88 27.42 -4.29
CA ALA A 746 4.48 27.07 -4.09
C ALA A 746 3.80 27.83 -2.94
N THR A 747 4.53 28.12 -1.86
CA THR A 747 4.03 28.89 -0.69
C THR A 747 3.75 30.34 -1.06
N LEU A 748 4.63 30.96 -1.85
CA LEU A 748 4.49 32.33 -2.32
C LEU A 748 3.34 32.44 -3.34
N ILE A 749 3.26 31.48 -4.28
CA ILE A 749 2.17 31.42 -5.25
C ILE A 749 0.84 31.27 -4.51
N ALA A 750 0.73 30.36 -3.53
CA ALA A 750 -0.49 30.19 -2.72
C ALA A 750 -0.87 31.47 -1.98
N LYS A 751 0.10 32.12 -1.33
CA LYS A 751 -0.15 33.37 -0.59
C LYS A 751 -0.68 34.48 -1.49
N ILE A 752 -0.12 34.65 -2.69
CA ILE A 752 -0.61 35.65 -3.65
C ILE A 752 -1.95 35.22 -4.25
N TYR A 753 -2.08 33.94 -4.61
CA TYR A 753 -3.29 33.37 -5.18
C TYR A 753 -4.52 33.55 -4.27
N ASP A 754 -4.39 33.24 -2.98
CA ASP A 754 -5.45 33.38 -1.98
C ASP A 754 -5.76 34.85 -1.65
N ALA A 755 -4.80 35.76 -1.89
CA ALA A 755 -4.99 37.19 -1.70
C ALA A 755 -5.75 37.87 -2.85
N ILE A 756 -5.87 37.24 -4.03
CA ILE A 756 -6.57 37.80 -5.18
C ILE A 756 -8.09 37.69 -4.96
N PRO A 757 -8.86 38.80 -5.00
CA PRO A 757 -10.31 38.71 -4.90
C PRO A 757 -10.93 38.02 -6.12
N SER A 758 -11.96 37.20 -5.90
CA SER A 758 -12.65 36.44 -6.96
C SER A 758 -13.18 37.33 -8.10
N ALA A 759 -13.58 38.57 -7.81
CA ALA A 759 -14.05 39.55 -8.80
C ALA A 759 -12.97 40.00 -9.79
N HIS A 760 -11.69 39.95 -9.41
CA HIS A 760 -10.58 40.36 -10.28
C HIS A 760 -10.09 39.24 -11.20
N VAL A 761 -10.42 37.97 -10.92
CA VAL A 761 -9.97 36.82 -11.72
C VAL A 761 -10.33 36.94 -13.21
N PRO A 762 -11.56 37.32 -13.61
CA PRO A 762 -11.91 37.48 -15.03
C PRO A 762 -11.12 38.60 -15.73
N VAL A 763 -10.62 39.59 -14.99
CA VAL A 763 -9.82 40.71 -15.53
C VAL A 763 -8.36 40.31 -15.70
N LEU A 764 -7.83 39.47 -14.79
CA LEU A 764 -6.42 39.05 -14.80
C LEU A 764 -6.10 38.01 -15.87
N VAL A 765 -7.00 37.06 -16.09
CA VAL A 765 -6.76 35.91 -16.98
C VAL A 765 -6.49 36.31 -18.44
N PRO A 766 -7.17 37.31 -19.05
CA PRO A 766 -6.83 37.79 -20.39
C PRO A 766 -5.42 38.37 -20.52
N GLY A 767 -4.92 39.04 -19.47
CA GLY A 767 -3.56 39.60 -19.44
C GLY A 767 -2.47 38.58 -19.12
N PHE A 768 -2.85 37.33 -18.86
CA PHE A 768 -1.95 36.28 -18.41
C PHE A 768 -1.17 35.67 -19.59
N PRO A 769 0.18 35.57 -19.53
CA PRO A 769 0.95 35.03 -20.65
C PRO A 769 0.75 33.52 -20.85
N GLY A 770 0.60 33.09 -22.10
CA GLY A 770 0.37 31.69 -22.50
C GLY A 770 1.35 30.67 -21.89
N PRO A 771 2.68 30.90 -21.86
CA PRO A 771 3.64 29.93 -21.31
C PRO A 771 3.39 29.53 -19.85
N TYR A 772 2.81 30.43 -19.05
CA TYR A 772 2.55 30.17 -17.63
C TYR A 772 1.20 29.46 -17.39
N VAL A 773 0.33 29.35 -18.39
CA VAL A 773 -1.03 28.76 -18.25
C VAL A 773 -0.94 27.32 -17.78
N GLY A 774 -0.05 26.51 -18.36
CA GLY A 774 0.13 25.12 -17.94
C GLY A 774 0.60 25.00 -16.49
N HIS A 775 1.46 25.91 -16.05
CA HIS A 775 1.97 25.92 -14.68
C HIS A 775 0.90 26.35 -13.67
N MET A 776 0.11 27.36 -14.04
CA MET A 776 -1.05 27.81 -13.26
C MET A 776 -2.12 26.71 -13.12
N LEU A 777 -2.45 26.02 -14.21
CA LEU A 777 -3.40 24.90 -14.20
C LEU A 777 -2.92 23.76 -13.27
N ASN A 778 -1.63 23.42 -13.34
CA ASN A 778 -1.06 22.41 -12.44
C ASN A 778 -1.09 22.88 -10.97
N PHE A 779 -0.74 24.15 -10.71
CA PHE A 779 -0.82 24.74 -9.39
C PHE A 779 -2.26 24.68 -8.83
N ILE A 780 -3.26 25.11 -9.60
CA ILE A 780 -4.66 25.05 -9.19
C ILE A 780 -5.09 23.61 -8.91
N ALA A 781 -4.70 22.65 -9.74
CA ALA A 781 -4.99 21.23 -9.50
C ALA A 781 -4.40 20.75 -8.17
N THR A 782 -3.18 21.19 -7.81
CA THR A 782 -2.56 20.83 -6.52
C THR A 782 -3.24 21.50 -5.32
N GLN A 783 -3.67 22.76 -5.47
CA GLN A 783 -4.34 23.50 -4.41
C GLN A 783 -5.75 23.00 -4.20
N ALA A 784 -6.48 22.68 -5.26
CA ALA A 784 -7.82 22.11 -5.17
C ALA A 784 -7.86 20.73 -4.51
N GLU A 785 -6.72 20.03 -4.39
CA GLU A 785 -6.62 18.80 -3.58
C GLU A 785 -6.47 19.06 -2.07
N ARG A 786 -5.99 20.24 -1.67
CA ARG A 786 -5.61 20.54 -0.27
C ARG A 786 -6.48 21.61 0.37
N SER A 787 -6.92 22.59 -0.43
CA SER A 787 -7.61 23.77 0.04
C SER A 787 -9.13 23.55 0.09
N PRO A 788 -9.83 24.20 1.02
CA PRO A 788 -11.29 24.19 1.06
C PRO A 788 -11.95 25.18 0.07
N HIS A 789 -11.19 26.01 -0.65
CA HIS A 789 -11.70 27.10 -1.50
C HIS A 789 -12.13 26.62 -2.90
N LEU A 790 -13.05 25.66 -2.95
CA LEU A 790 -13.45 24.98 -4.18
C LEU A 790 -14.01 25.93 -5.26
N GLU A 791 -14.98 26.79 -4.90
CA GLU A 791 -15.62 27.71 -5.86
C GLU A 791 -14.59 28.65 -6.51
N PHE A 792 -13.62 29.12 -5.71
CA PHE A 792 -12.55 29.98 -6.20
C PHE A 792 -11.69 29.26 -7.24
N HIS A 793 -11.26 28.02 -6.96
CA HIS A 793 -10.51 27.21 -7.93
C HIS A 793 -11.32 26.93 -9.21
N LEU A 794 -12.61 26.63 -9.09
CA LEU A 794 -13.49 26.39 -10.23
C LEU A 794 -13.60 27.64 -11.12
N LEU A 795 -13.74 28.82 -10.51
CA LEU A 795 -13.78 30.09 -11.23
C LEU A 795 -12.48 30.30 -12.02
N TRP A 796 -11.32 30.08 -11.40
CA TRP A 796 -10.03 30.17 -12.07
C TRP A 796 -9.90 29.22 -13.25
N VAL A 797 -10.23 27.94 -13.06
CA VAL A 797 -10.19 26.94 -14.15
C VAL A 797 -11.13 27.35 -15.28
N ALA A 798 -12.35 27.78 -14.96
CA ALA A 798 -13.33 28.21 -15.96
C ALA A 798 -12.83 29.40 -16.79
N GLN A 799 -12.26 30.44 -16.14
CA GLN A 799 -11.74 31.60 -16.85
C GLN A 799 -10.50 31.28 -17.68
N LEU A 800 -9.57 30.46 -17.15
CA LEU A 800 -8.39 30.02 -17.90
C LEU A 800 -8.78 29.23 -19.15
N MET A 801 -9.73 28.30 -19.03
CA MET A 801 -10.22 27.51 -20.17
C MET A 801 -10.97 28.38 -21.20
N LYS A 802 -11.73 29.37 -20.74
CA LYS A 802 -12.49 30.28 -21.62
C LYS A 802 -11.58 31.17 -22.48
N HIS A 803 -10.52 31.73 -21.90
CA HIS A 803 -9.64 32.68 -22.59
C HIS A 803 -8.44 32.03 -23.28
N HIS A 804 -7.87 30.96 -22.72
CA HIS A 804 -6.68 30.29 -23.26
C HIS A 804 -6.97 28.95 -23.94
N GLY A 805 -8.24 28.64 -24.24
CA GLY A 805 -8.66 27.37 -24.85
C GLY A 805 -7.95 27.04 -26.17
N ASP A 806 -7.75 28.01 -27.05
CA ASP A 806 -7.03 27.80 -28.32
C ASP A 806 -5.56 27.44 -28.11
N PHE A 807 -4.91 28.08 -27.13
CA PHE A 807 -3.53 27.77 -26.76
C PHE A 807 -3.42 26.35 -26.19
N ILE A 808 -4.35 25.97 -25.31
CA ILE A 808 -4.40 24.63 -24.72
C ILE A 808 -4.61 23.57 -25.81
N ARG A 809 -5.47 23.84 -26.79
CA ARG A 809 -5.73 22.92 -27.91
C ARG A 809 -4.52 22.73 -28.81
N ARG A 810 -3.75 23.79 -29.08
CA ARG A 810 -2.51 23.70 -29.88
C ARG A 810 -1.41 22.91 -29.16
N GLN A 811 -1.38 22.95 -27.83
CA GLN A 811 -0.39 22.24 -27.00
C GLN A 811 -1.00 21.05 -26.24
N SER A 812 -2.04 20.42 -26.80
CA SER A 812 -2.79 19.35 -26.13
C SER A 812 -1.89 18.23 -25.62
N ASN A 813 -0.87 17.82 -26.40
CA ASN A 813 0.00 16.70 -26.05
C ASN A 813 0.81 16.97 -24.78
N ARG A 814 1.31 18.20 -24.62
CA ARG A 814 2.11 18.61 -23.46
C ARG A 814 1.25 18.94 -22.23
N LEU A 815 0.04 19.44 -22.45
CA LEU A 815 -0.86 19.83 -21.35
C LEU A 815 -1.82 18.70 -20.95
N GLN A 816 -1.86 17.59 -21.70
CA GLN A 816 -2.75 16.47 -21.42
C GLN A 816 -2.64 15.98 -19.96
N PRO A 817 -1.44 15.82 -19.37
CA PRO A 817 -1.36 15.32 -18.00
C PRO A 817 -1.86 16.35 -16.97
N THR A 818 -1.64 17.65 -17.23
CA THR A 818 -2.18 18.73 -16.39
C THR A 818 -3.70 18.81 -16.44
N LEU A 819 -4.29 18.64 -17.63
CA LEU A 819 -5.74 18.61 -17.81
C LEU A 819 -6.37 17.38 -17.14
N ARG A 820 -5.74 16.21 -17.26
CA ARG A 820 -6.16 15.00 -16.55
C ARG A 820 -6.08 15.17 -15.04
N ASN A 821 -5.05 15.85 -14.52
CA ASN A 821 -4.96 16.13 -13.09
C ASN A 821 -6.10 17.04 -12.62
N ILE A 822 -6.49 18.05 -13.41
CA ILE A 822 -7.69 18.86 -13.11
C ILE A 822 -8.95 18.01 -13.17
N GLN A 823 -9.13 17.22 -14.23
CA GLN A 823 -10.27 16.32 -14.39
C GLN A 823 -10.40 15.37 -13.20
N LYS A 824 -9.29 14.80 -12.72
CA LYS A 824 -9.22 13.95 -11.53
C LYS A 824 -9.77 14.64 -10.29
N VAL A 825 -9.43 15.92 -10.08
CA VAL A 825 -9.89 16.68 -8.92
C VAL A 825 -11.37 17.02 -9.07
N LEU A 826 -11.79 17.48 -10.25
CA LEU A 826 -13.18 17.83 -10.54
C LEU A 826 -14.11 16.63 -10.44
N SER A 827 -13.70 15.46 -10.96
CA SER A 827 -14.51 14.23 -10.88
C SER A 827 -14.69 13.79 -9.43
N ARG A 828 -13.64 13.86 -8.61
CA ARG A 828 -13.75 13.60 -7.17
C ARG A 828 -14.73 14.55 -6.49
N MET A 829 -14.60 15.85 -6.73
CA MET A 829 -15.49 16.87 -6.13
C MET A 829 -16.94 16.72 -6.60
N GLN A 830 -17.16 16.34 -7.86
CA GLN A 830 -18.50 16.07 -8.39
C GLN A 830 -19.15 14.89 -7.68
N VAL A 831 -18.41 13.81 -7.44
CA VAL A 831 -18.91 12.62 -6.75
C VAL A 831 -19.19 12.92 -5.27
N GLU A 832 -18.30 13.64 -4.60
CA GLU A 832 -18.40 13.92 -3.15
C GLU A 832 -19.47 14.96 -2.81
N LEU A 833 -19.54 16.07 -3.56
CA LEU A 833 -20.39 17.22 -3.20
C LEU A 833 -21.61 17.37 -4.10
N ALA A 834 -21.41 17.39 -5.42
CA ALA A 834 -22.50 17.74 -6.34
C ALA A 834 -23.64 16.71 -6.27
N LYS A 835 -23.32 15.42 -6.18
CA LYS A 835 -24.31 14.35 -6.02
C LYS A 835 -25.14 14.51 -4.75
N VAL A 836 -24.48 14.72 -3.60
CA VAL A 836 -25.14 14.94 -2.31
C VAL A 836 -26.03 16.18 -2.34
N CYS A 837 -25.55 17.28 -2.95
CA CYS A 837 -26.35 18.49 -3.12
C CYS A 837 -27.59 18.24 -3.98
N THR A 838 -27.46 17.53 -5.10
CA THR A 838 -28.61 17.20 -5.95
C THR A 838 -29.63 16.34 -5.21
N GLU A 839 -29.18 15.29 -4.52
CA GLU A 839 -30.04 14.41 -3.73
C GLU A 839 -30.78 15.19 -2.64
N ASN A 840 -30.07 16.01 -1.86
CA ASN A 840 -30.67 16.84 -0.82
C ASN A 840 -31.72 17.80 -1.40
N VAL A 841 -31.42 18.45 -2.52
CA VAL A 841 -32.35 19.37 -3.17
C VAL A 841 -33.61 18.64 -3.68
N HIS A 842 -33.46 17.45 -4.26
CA HIS A 842 -34.59 16.63 -4.69
C HIS A 842 -35.44 16.17 -3.50
N THR A 843 -34.81 15.69 -2.42
CA THR A 843 -35.50 15.26 -1.20
C THR A 843 -36.25 16.42 -0.54
N ILE A 844 -35.63 17.61 -0.44
CA ILE A 844 -36.29 18.79 0.13
C ILE A 844 -37.48 19.22 -0.71
N ARG A 845 -37.35 19.22 -2.05
CA ARG A 845 -38.48 19.56 -2.94
C ARG A 845 -39.62 18.53 -2.81
N TYR A 846 -39.28 17.25 -2.72
CA TYR A 846 -40.25 16.19 -2.52
C TYR A 846 -41.00 16.35 -1.20
N LEU A 847 -40.28 16.54 -0.09
CA LEU A 847 -40.89 16.77 1.23
C LEU A 847 -41.78 18.03 1.25
N LYS A 848 -41.37 19.12 0.57
CA LYS A 848 -42.22 20.31 0.42
C LYS A 848 -43.49 20.03 -0.37
N SER A 849 -43.40 19.25 -1.45
CA SER A 849 -44.58 18.86 -2.23
C SER A 849 -45.53 17.95 -1.45
N LEU A 850 -44.99 17.04 -0.64
CA LEU A 850 -45.77 16.16 0.23
C LEU A 850 -46.47 16.98 1.33
N SER A 851 -45.73 17.85 2.01
CA SER A 851 -46.30 18.75 3.04
C SER A 851 -47.39 19.65 2.48
N ARG A 852 -47.22 20.15 1.25
CA ARG A 852 -48.25 20.96 0.61
C ARG A 852 -49.49 20.14 0.27
N ARG A 853 -49.33 18.91 -0.23
CA ARG A 853 -50.47 18.01 -0.46
C ARG A 853 -51.19 17.67 0.84
N THR A 854 -50.48 17.34 1.92
CA THR A 854 -51.12 17.07 3.20
C THR A 854 -51.84 18.29 3.77
N LEU A 855 -51.36 19.51 3.50
CA LEU A 855 -52.07 20.73 3.87
C LEU A 855 -53.30 20.94 2.98
N GLU A 856 -53.20 20.73 1.67
CA GLU A 856 -54.33 20.80 0.73
C GLU A 856 -55.39 19.70 1.03
N ASP A 857 -54.96 18.52 1.48
CA ASP A 857 -55.84 17.41 1.86
C ASP A 857 -56.48 17.68 3.24
N ALA A 858 -55.74 18.23 4.22
CA ALA A 858 -56.30 18.67 5.49
C ALA A 858 -57.23 19.90 5.37
N GLU A 859 -56.95 20.81 4.44
CA GLU A 859 -57.85 21.93 4.10
C GLU A 859 -59.13 21.42 3.41
N LYS A 860 -59.06 20.34 2.63
CA LYS A 860 -60.23 19.68 2.04
C LYS A 860 -61.06 18.92 3.08
N GLU A 861 -60.43 18.13 3.94
CA GLU A 861 -61.12 17.44 5.05
C GLU A 861 -61.77 18.46 6.00
N GLY A 862 -61.11 19.58 6.31
CA GLY A 862 -61.70 20.65 7.11
C GLY A 862 -62.85 21.40 6.42
N SER A 863 -62.88 21.48 5.08
CA SER A 863 -64.03 22.03 4.34
C SER A 863 -65.19 21.05 4.20
N GLU A 864 -64.91 19.74 4.17
CA GLU A 864 -65.95 18.70 4.18
C GLU A 864 -66.60 18.61 5.57
N GLU A 865 -65.86 18.81 6.67
CA GLU A 865 -66.42 18.91 8.03
C GLU A 865 -67.27 20.19 8.24
N GLU A 866 -66.92 21.34 7.63
CA GLU A 866 -67.77 22.55 7.67
C GLU A 866 -69.04 22.41 6.80
N ASP A 867 -69.01 21.65 5.71
CA ASP A 867 -70.20 21.32 4.90
C ASP A 867 -71.08 20.24 5.57
N GLU A 868 -70.50 19.35 6.41
CA GLU A 868 -71.26 18.40 7.23
C GLU A 868 -71.95 19.08 8.44
N GLU A 869 -71.34 20.08 9.09
CA GLU A 869 -71.98 20.84 10.18
C GLU A 869 -73.18 21.72 9.73
N GLU A 870 -73.31 22.06 8.44
CA GLU A 870 -74.54 22.69 7.89
C GLU A 870 -75.64 21.67 7.48
N SER A 871 -75.35 20.35 7.53
CA SER A 871 -76.29 19.30 7.12
C SER A 871 -76.75 18.34 8.22
N ASP A 872 -76.18 18.43 9.43
CA ASP A 872 -76.44 17.50 10.54
C ASP A 872 -77.61 17.95 11.46
N ASP A 873 -78.74 18.28 10.83
CA ASP A 873 -80.02 18.56 11.50
C ASP A 873 -81.14 17.69 10.90
N SER A 874 -80.90 16.38 10.74
CA SER A 874 -81.99 15.38 10.72
C SER A 874 -81.52 13.91 10.85
N GLU A 875 -81.83 13.38 12.04
CA GLU A 875 -82.37 12.03 12.32
C GLU A 875 -81.42 10.81 12.40
N GLU A 876 -81.22 10.40 13.66
CA GLU A 876 -80.92 9.05 14.13
C GLU A 876 -81.98 8.03 13.65
N ASP A 877 -81.57 6.86 13.16
CA ASP A 877 -81.78 5.58 13.85
C ASP A 877 -81.25 4.35 13.10
N VAL A 878 -80.98 3.33 13.90
CA VAL A 878 -80.19 2.11 13.71
C VAL A 878 -80.95 0.99 12.96
N ASP A 879 -80.26 0.13 12.18
CA ASP A 879 -80.21 -1.35 12.41
C ASP A 879 -79.68 -2.21 11.22
N GLU A 880 -78.61 -2.93 11.56
CA GLU A 880 -78.23 -4.34 11.32
C GLU A 880 -78.21 -5.05 9.93
N GLU A 881 -77.01 -5.59 9.69
CA GLU A 881 -76.62 -6.91 9.15
C GLU A 881 -76.48 -7.22 7.63
N SER A 882 -75.20 -7.43 7.27
CA SER A 882 -74.64 -8.57 6.51
C SER A 882 -74.54 -8.52 4.97
N SER A 883 -73.28 -8.39 4.53
CA SER A 883 -72.57 -9.03 3.40
C SER A 883 -73.26 -9.23 2.05
N HIS A 884 -72.68 -8.67 0.98
CA HIS A 884 -71.89 -9.40 -0.04
C HIS A 884 -71.51 -8.48 -1.22
N MET A 885 -70.27 -8.66 -1.73
CA MET A 885 -69.83 -8.72 -3.14
C MET A 885 -70.47 -7.71 -4.13
N SER A 886 -69.75 -6.98 -5.00
CA SER A 886 -68.56 -7.29 -5.80
C SER A 886 -68.55 -6.32 -7.01
N VAL A 887 -67.42 -6.26 -7.74
CA VAL A 887 -67.31 -5.87 -9.18
C VAL A 887 -67.31 -4.34 -9.40
N ASP A 888 -66.38 -3.67 -10.08
CA ASP A 888 -65.49 -3.96 -11.22
C ASP A 888 -64.32 -2.91 -11.21
N ASN A 889 -63.06 -3.28 -11.54
CA ASN A 889 -62.34 -3.04 -12.81
C ASN A 889 -62.19 -1.53 -13.19
N GLU A 890 -61.05 -1.00 -13.66
CA GLU A 890 -59.98 -1.53 -14.51
C GLU A 890 -58.85 -0.47 -14.60
N GLU A 891 -57.62 -0.94 -14.91
CA GLU A 891 -56.53 -0.28 -15.68
C GLU A 891 -55.78 0.92 -15.02
N GLU A 892 -54.44 1.04 -15.01
CA GLU A 892 -53.36 0.41 -15.77
C GLU A 892 -51.99 0.72 -15.10
N GLU A 893 -50.92 0.06 -15.60
CA GLU A 893 -49.46 0.26 -15.36
C GLU A 893 -48.71 -0.69 -14.39
N GLU A 894 -48.38 -1.87 -14.96
CA GLU A 894 -47.02 -2.44 -15.20
C GLU A 894 -45.82 -1.67 -14.55
N ASP A 895 -44.75 -2.26 -14.01
CA ASP A 895 -44.06 -3.50 -14.36
C ASP A 895 -42.93 -3.75 -13.33
N LEU A 896 -42.83 -4.92 -12.69
CA LEU A 896 -41.63 -5.40 -11.98
C LEU A 896 -41.80 -6.88 -11.55
N ALA A 897 -41.30 -7.83 -12.34
CA ALA A 897 -40.54 -9.02 -11.88
C ALA A 897 -40.35 -10.07 -12.99
N VAL A 898 -39.17 -10.13 -13.60
CA VAL A 898 -38.73 -11.31 -14.35
C VAL A 898 -38.03 -12.30 -13.41
N LYS A 899 -38.68 -13.44 -13.23
CA LYS A 899 -38.19 -14.68 -12.62
C LYS A 899 -36.92 -15.19 -13.34
N ALA A 900 -35.91 -15.55 -12.57
CA ALA A 900 -34.89 -16.54 -12.97
C ALA A 900 -35.07 -17.79 -12.12
N SER A 901 -35.37 -18.90 -12.79
CA SER A 901 -35.42 -20.25 -12.27
C SER A 901 -34.05 -20.71 -11.77
N ARG A 902 -34.00 -21.23 -10.54
CA ARG A 902 -32.94 -22.14 -10.09
C ARG A 902 -33.58 -23.47 -9.74
N SER A 903 -33.24 -24.48 -10.53
CA SER A 903 -33.44 -25.88 -10.23
C SER A 903 -32.42 -26.34 -9.19
N HIS A 904 -32.90 -26.97 -8.13
CA HIS A 904 -32.11 -27.86 -7.28
C HIS A 904 -32.41 -29.30 -7.70
N THR A 905 -31.37 -30.03 -8.10
CA THR A 905 -31.36 -31.49 -8.15
C THR A 905 -30.25 -32.00 -7.24
N THR A 906 -30.67 -32.76 -6.25
CA THR A 906 -29.85 -33.61 -5.39
C THR A 906 -29.35 -34.84 -6.16
N ALA A 907 -28.08 -35.21 -6.02
CA ALA A 907 -27.66 -36.61 -6.10
C ALA A 907 -26.32 -36.85 -5.39
N LYS A 908 -26.30 -37.93 -4.62
CA LYS A 908 -25.14 -38.56 -3.98
C LYS A 908 -24.15 -39.10 -5.03
N ALA A 909 -22.86 -38.90 -4.78
CA ALA A 909 -21.75 -39.88 -4.75
C ALA A 909 -20.44 -39.11 -4.76
#